data_AF-A0A9E1F446-F1
#
_entry.id   AF-A0A9E1F446-F1
#
_cell.length_a   1.000
_cell.length_b   1.000
_cell.length_c   1.000
_cell.angle_alpha   90.00
_cell.angle_beta   90.00
_cell.angle_gamma   90.00
#
_symmetry.space_group_name_H-M   'P 1'
#
loop_
_entity.id
_entity.type
_entity.pdbx_description
1 polymer ?
#
loop_
_entity_poly.entity_id
_entity_poly.type
_entity_poly.pdbx_seq_one_letter_code
_entity_poly.pdbx_strand_id
1 'polypeptide(L)'
;MKNNKKKLGKIAMLLIPMMLLTCCGPRQNASSDVSQENSGNTNVSDVITSESDLYSDLLSENMTSDQENTSGSSTISGTKSQTQTAVSSAGGNSGNNDNSGKFGVDGDTSFQINVSGLQKNTVYSVTKDALLSSGKIMGHDVLRLFVSLQGLINRDLKKNKIALIIEPYQSSDTFWINYMTKSGAPLENMKKVKITSFQSFLDTFKNQLKSCGMVLWDPDVPSTANAAATVCGLDGYLPVKYDEDSAGLQAKLEQMGVPVKMNLRKRFTGKGIIYSTKIASTGSAKCDVYLWAMEKYMNRCSTKYMVYVADGASCVTDNVIYQKDTDSRDAFGAVNLVSHDYGIARRAFFYDLSPVSTEAPCDDLKQKVGTDIQTMKKLFQKRYDRTGGDFGCMIGFPPWQLKYTKHNNWGTVADTTVEALFVQVCTMYNMYLDVSFTQSNSSVYYHYPLKSSYKNGNKAVTEKFDSKTIYIYYHLGDYDASAWATNQLWAAYQDSSRGKIPLTWAVNPGLSDRIPMLFDYMYSNLTSNDTICASDSGIGYISPQYLFKDDRLADARTLPNGDQKLISASKPYFAKFDMDIVSFIISKMSNDCYSTYQSFAPKGSFHYDRSKPITVYKGTPYVPTKNGVGNPGNYEESAKGMYEYLITTMKDTNFLATRTICWKPSELILLTEAFQKYASQHMPGYTFKVVNAYTFLEMVKQSGQGTVVS
;
A
#
# COMPACT_ATOMS: atom_id res chain seq x y z
N MET A 1 9.58 54.23 -38.51
CA MET A 1 9.62 53.19 -39.56
C MET A 1 10.08 51.88 -38.94
N LYS A 2 9.26 50.83 -39.14
CA LYS A 2 9.48 49.38 -38.97
C LYS A 2 9.92 48.80 -37.62
N ASN A 3 8.88 48.29 -36.94
CA ASN A 3 8.82 47.21 -35.96
C ASN A 3 9.75 46.01 -36.27
N ASN A 4 10.37 45.46 -35.21
CA ASN A 4 10.76 44.05 -35.14
C ASN A 4 10.68 43.55 -33.69
N LYS A 5 9.51 43.04 -33.29
CA LYS A 5 9.35 42.20 -32.09
C LYS A 5 9.60 40.75 -32.49
N LYS A 6 10.73 40.18 -32.08
CA LYS A 6 10.97 38.72 -32.10
C LYS A 6 10.22 38.08 -30.92
N LYS A 7 9.39 37.09 -31.24
CA LYS A 7 8.81 36.11 -30.30
C LYS A 7 9.95 35.34 -29.62
N LEU A 8 9.99 35.34 -28.28
CA LEU A 8 10.60 34.24 -27.52
C LEU A 8 9.49 33.39 -26.91
N GLY A 9 9.58 32.10 -27.16
CA GLY A 9 8.61 31.08 -26.77
C GLY A 9 8.55 30.89 -25.26
N LYS A 10 7.34 30.63 -24.77
CA LYS A 10 7.07 30.16 -23.42
C LYS A 10 7.75 28.81 -23.22
N ILE A 11 8.75 28.77 -22.32
CA ILE A 11 9.24 27.52 -21.73
C ILE A 11 8.16 27.05 -20.76
N ALA A 12 7.63 25.85 -21.01
CA ALA A 12 6.69 25.19 -20.12
C ALA A 12 7.43 24.79 -18.83
N MET A 13 7.10 25.42 -17.70
CA MET A 13 7.45 24.92 -16.38
C MET A 13 6.67 23.62 -16.13
N LEU A 14 7.40 22.51 -15.99
CA LEU A 14 6.87 21.27 -15.43
C LEU A 14 6.39 21.54 -14.00
N LEU A 15 5.08 21.57 -13.78
CA LEU A 15 4.48 21.43 -12.46
C LEU A 15 4.45 19.93 -12.12
N ILE A 16 5.36 19.52 -11.25
CA ILE A 16 5.33 18.21 -10.58
C ILE A 16 4.29 18.32 -9.45
N PRO A 17 3.27 17.43 -9.35
CA PRO A 17 2.42 17.39 -8.18
C PRO A 17 3.26 16.90 -7.00
N MET A 18 3.57 17.81 -6.10
CA MET A 18 4.27 17.57 -4.85
C MET A 18 3.25 16.98 -3.86
N MET A 19 3.02 15.66 -3.92
CA MET A 19 2.15 14.97 -2.96
C MET A 19 2.95 14.57 -1.71
N LEU A 20 2.71 15.36 -0.66
CA LEU A 20 2.89 15.10 0.78
C LEU A 20 4.26 14.60 1.26
N LEU A 21 5.22 15.54 1.24
CA LEU A 21 6.23 15.69 2.29
C LEU A 21 5.64 16.59 3.37
N THR A 22 5.33 16.06 4.57
CA THR A 22 5.37 16.82 5.85
C THR A 22 5.12 15.85 7.02
N CYS A 23 6.20 15.22 7.49
CA CYS A 23 6.45 15.25 8.93
C CYS A 23 7.13 16.60 9.21
N CYS A 24 6.66 17.32 10.23
CA CYS A 24 6.97 18.72 10.58
C CYS A 24 6.20 19.77 9.76
N GLY A 25 5.11 20.29 10.35
CA GLY A 25 4.35 21.41 9.78
C GLY A 25 5.06 22.76 9.98
N PRO A 26 4.95 23.70 9.02
CA PRO A 26 5.38 25.07 9.24
C PRO A 26 4.27 25.88 9.95
N ARG A 27 4.65 26.59 11.03
CA ARG A 27 3.85 27.70 11.57
C ARG A 27 3.81 28.82 10.53
N GLN A 28 2.63 29.18 10.02
CA GLN A 28 2.45 30.41 9.28
C GLN A 28 2.11 31.56 10.25
N ASN A 29 2.93 32.60 10.17
CA ASN A 29 2.66 33.92 10.75
C ASN A 29 1.44 34.53 10.04
N ALA A 30 0.34 34.69 10.77
CA ALA A 30 -0.73 35.60 10.38
C ALA A 30 -0.38 37.00 10.89
N SER A 31 -0.17 37.93 9.97
CA SER A 31 -0.19 39.36 10.25
C SER A 31 -1.65 39.81 10.44
N SER A 32 -1.99 40.28 11.63
CA SER A 32 -3.12 41.19 11.82
C SER A 32 -2.73 42.22 12.87
N ASP A 33 -2.72 43.48 12.46
CA ASP A 33 -2.76 44.63 13.34
C ASP A 33 -3.93 44.50 14.34
N VAL A 34 -3.68 44.88 15.61
CA VAL A 34 -4.47 45.83 16.42
C VAL A 34 -4.13 45.68 17.92
N SER A 35 -3.63 46.79 18.46
CA SER A 35 -3.67 47.33 19.85
C SER A 35 -3.32 46.49 21.09
N GLN A 36 -2.35 47.06 21.83
CA GLN A 36 -2.09 47.07 23.27
C GLN A 36 -3.23 46.58 24.21
N GLU A 37 -2.91 45.72 25.18
CA GLU A 37 -2.64 46.08 26.60
C GLU A 37 -2.40 44.84 27.51
N ASN A 38 -1.49 45.04 28.47
CA ASN A 38 -1.15 44.32 29.71
C ASN A 38 -1.93 43.08 30.19
N SER A 39 -1.20 42.03 30.58
CA SER A 39 -0.91 41.68 32.00
C SER A 39 -0.58 40.18 32.19
N GLY A 40 0.23 39.86 33.20
CA GLY A 40 0.13 38.56 33.90
C GLY A 40 1.23 37.53 33.67
N ASN A 41 2.32 37.68 34.40
CA ASN A 41 3.39 36.70 34.59
C ASN A 41 2.87 35.43 35.30
N THR A 42 3.05 34.23 34.74
CA THR A 42 3.19 32.97 35.51
C THR A 42 4.06 31.97 34.75
N ASN A 43 5.14 31.55 35.40
CA ASN A 43 6.03 30.46 34.98
C ASN A 43 5.28 29.12 35.01
N VAL A 44 5.38 28.32 33.95
CA VAL A 44 5.32 26.85 34.03
C VAL A 44 6.42 26.28 33.15
N SER A 45 7.43 25.75 33.82
CA SER A 45 8.46 24.85 33.32
C SER A 45 7.86 23.53 32.84
N ASP A 46 8.49 22.94 31.82
CA ASP A 46 8.51 21.51 31.47
C ASP A 46 7.18 20.80 31.18
N VAL A 47 6.91 20.52 29.90
CA VAL A 47 6.62 19.15 29.40
C VAL A 47 6.99 19.09 27.91
N ILE A 48 8.08 18.38 27.59
CA ILE A 48 8.36 17.85 26.25
C ILE A 48 7.76 16.44 26.23
N THR A 49 6.58 16.25 25.63
CA THR A 49 6.05 14.90 25.36
C THR A 49 6.58 14.41 24.03
N SER A 50 7.43 13.39 24.09
CA SER A 50 8.02 12.68 22.96
C SER A 50 7.10 11.52 22.52
N GLU A 51 7.29 11.00 21.30
CA GLU A 51 6.56 9.88 20.67
C GLU A 51 6.51 8.55 21.49
N SER A 52 7.05 8.51 22.71
CA SER A 52 6.98 7.39 23.65
C SER A 52 5.61 7.24 24.31
N ASP A 53 4.87 8.33 24.53
CA ASP A 53 3.74 8.31 25.46
C ASP A 53 2.48 7.69 24.81
N LEU A 54 2.39 7.72 23.47
CA LEU A 54 1.27 7.16 22.71
C LEU A 54 1.18 5.62 22.72
N TYR A 55 2.28 4.91 23.01
CA TYR A 55 2.25 3.45 23.12
C TYR A 55 2.15 2.94 24.57
N SER A 56 2.35 3.80 25.58
CA SER A 56 2.08 3.50 26.99
C SER A 56 0.67 3.91 27.43
N ASP A 57 0.12 5.01 26.90
CA ASP A 57 -1.17 5.55 27.33
C ASP A 57 -2.38 4.73 26.85
N LEU A 58 -2.19 3.88 25.82
CA LEU A 58 -3.18 2.87 25.42
C LEU A 58 -3.36 1.73 26.46
N LEU A 59 -2.52 1.67 27.50
CA LEU A 59 -2.56 0.62 28.53
C LEU A 59 -2.92 1.10 29.94
N SER A 60 -3.07 2.41 30.18
CA SER A 60 -3.29 2.97 31.54
C SER A 60 -4.66 3.60 31.78
N GLU A 61 -5.43 3.98 30.76
CA GLU A 61 -6.78 4.55 30.94
C GLU A 61 -7.88 3.51 30.67
N ASN A 62 -8.05 2.56 31.60
CA ASN A 62 -9.29 1.78 31.77
C ASN A 62 -9.27 1.00 33.11
N MET A 63 -8.86 1.67 34.19
CA MET A 63 -8.98 1.13 35.55
C MET A 63 -9.60 2.20 36.46
N THR A 64 -10.55 1.78 37.29
CA THR A 64 -11.47 2.52 38.19
C THR A 64 -12.77 2.98 37.51
N SER A 65 -13.98 2.72 38.01
CA SER A 65 -14.56 1.95 39.12
C SER A 65 -15.90 1.41 38.58
N ASP A 66 -16.42 0.26 38.99
CA ASP A 66 -17.39 0.23 40.10
C ASP A 66 -17.49 -1.19 40.66
N GLN A 67 -17.27 -1.29 41.98
CA GLN A 67 -17.72 -2.41 42.79
C GLN A 67 -19.19 -2.17 43.16
N GLU A 68 -20.07 -3.07 42.77
CA GLU A 68 -21.22 -3.39 43.63
C GLU A 68 -21.42 -4.91 43.72
N ASN A 69 -21.37 -5.37 44.96
CA ASN A 69 -21.75 -6.68 45.45
C ASN A 69 -23.18 -7.05 45.00
N THR A 70 -23.38 -8.27 44.52
CA THR A 70 -24.47 -9.11 45.06
C THR A 70 -24.12 -10.59 44.93
N SER A 71 -24.18 -11.24 46.09
CA SER A 71 -24.06 -12.67 46.34
C SER A 71 -25.16 -13.49 45.67
N GLY A 72 -24.82 -14.67 45.13
CA GLY A 72 -25.79 -15.64 44.66
C GLY A 72 -25.17 -17.02 44.42
N SER A 73 -25.06 -17.80 45.49
CA SER A 73 -24.70 -19.23 45.48
C SER A 73 -25.63 -20.05 44.59
N SER A 74 -25.07 -20.91 43.74
CA SER A 74 -25.54 -22.31 43.64
C SER A 74 -24.52 -23.19 42.93
N THR A 75 -24.14 -24.24 43.65
CA THR A 75 -23.42 -25.44 43.20
C THR A 75 -24.26 -26.26 42.21
N ILE A 76 -23.62 -27.00 41.30
CA ILE A 76 -23.69 -28.48 41.22
C ILE A 76 -22.91 -29.04 40.01
N SER A 77 -22.20 -30.12 40.32
CA SER A 77 -21.38 -31.10 39.61
C SER A 77 -21.67 -31.56 38.17
N GLY A 78 -20.59 -32.04 37.53
CA GLY A 78 -20.51 -33.26 36.70
C GLY A 78 -21.00 -33.11 35.26
N THR A 79 -20.37 -33.65 34.21
CA THR A 79 -19.64 -34.92 34.10
C THR A 79 -18.86 -34.90 32.77
N LYS A 80 -17.69 -35.55 32.74
CA LYS A 80 -16.91 -35.84 31.53
C LYS A 80 -17.69 -36.76 30.59
N SER A 81 -17.58 -36.53 29.29
CA SER A 81 -17.67 -37.61 28.30
C SER A 81 -16.75 -37.32 27.12
N GLN A 82 -15.79 -38.23 26.93
CA GLN A 82 -14.92 -38.34 25.77
C GLN A 82 -15.70 -39.09 24.67
N THR A 83 -15.62 -38.60 23.45
CA THR A 83 -15.82 -39.44 22.26
C THR A 83 -14.78 -39.07 21.22
N GLN A 84 -13.80 -39.95 21.08
CA GLN A 84 -12.93 -40.07 19.92
C GLN A 84 -13.75 -40.54 18.72
N THR A 85 -13.54 -39.93 17.56
CA THR A 85 -13.80 -40.60 16.28
C THR A 85 -12.62 -40.36 15.36
N ALA A 86 -12.07 -41.48 14.89
CA ALA A 86 -10.82 -41.60 14.19
C ALA A 86 -10.84 -40.99 12.78
N VAL A 87 -9.71 -40.39 12.40
CA VAL A 87 -9.38 -39.94 11.05
C VAL A 87 -8.77 -41.12 10.30
N SER A 88 -9.42 -41.57 9.22
CA SER A 88 -8.86 -42.55 8.28
C SER A 88 -7.95 -41.87 7.27
N SER A 89 -6.67 -42.23 7.31
CA SER A 89 -5.63 -41.94 6.33
C SER A 89 -5.78 -42.81 5.07
N ALA A 90 -5.62 -42.22 3.89
CA ALA A 90 -5.28 -42.94 2.67
C ALA A 90 -4.13 -42.21 1.96
N GLY A 91 -3.07 -42.97 1.63
CA GLY A 91 -1.85 -42.52 0.95
C GLY A 91 -2.13 -41.84 -0.40
N GLY A 92 -1.27 -40.98 -0.91
CA GLY A 92 0.16 -41.18 -1.10
C GLY A 92 0.40 -41.34 -2.60
N ASN A 93 0.74 -40.23 -3.28
CA ASN A 93 1.50 -40.34 -4.52
C ASN A 93 2.43 -39.13 -4.67
N SER A 94 3.73 -39.44 -4.61
CA SER A 94 4.85 -38.52 -4.81
C SER A 94 4.95 -38.19 -6.30
N GLY A 95 4.84 -36.91 -6.65
CA GLY A 95 5.09 -36.39 -7.98
C GLY A 95 5.88 -35.10 -7.87
N ASN A 96 7.05 -35.09 -8.50
CA ASN A 96 7.97 -33.94 -8.62
C ASN A 96 7.21 -32.64 -8.92
N ASN A 97 7.20 -31.72 -7.95
CA ASN A 97 6.69 -30.36 -8.15
C ASN A 97 7.86 -29.41 -8.41
N ASP A 98 8.07 -29.17 -9.69
CA ASP A 98 8.79 -28.04 -10.23
C ASP A 98 8.07 -26.74 -9.78
N ASN A 99 8.61 -26.08 -8.77
CA ASN A 99 7.90 -25.07 -7.97
C ASN A 99 8.25 -23.63 -8.39
N SER A 100 8.40 -23.42 -9.70
CA SER A 100 8.42 -22.09 -10.31
C SER A 100 7.19 -21.91 -11.22
N GLY A 101 6.17 -21.19 -10.74
CA GLY A 101 5.17 -20.59 -11.63
C GLY A 101 3.81 -21.28 -11.79
N LYS A 102 3.12 -21.64 -10.70
CA LYS A 102 1.66 -21.88 -10.72
C LYS A 102 0.92 -21.00 -9.72
N PHE A 103 0.81 -19.70 -10.01
CA PHE A 103 -0.43 -19.02 -9.68
C PHE A 103 -1.42 -19.40 -10.79
N GLY A 104 -2.26 -20.40 -10.54
CA GLY A 104 -3.44 -20.63 -11.36
C GLY A 104 -4.28 -19.34 -11.44
N VAL A 105 -5.20 -19.26 -12.41
CA VAL A 105 -6.10 -18.10 -12.48
C VAL A 105 -6.94 -18.10 -11.20
N ASP A 106 -6.68 -17.13 -10.31
CA ASP A 106 -7.39 -16.96 -9.03
C ASP A 106 -8.68 -16.15 -9.24
N GLY A 107 -9.76 -16.59 -8.59
CA GLY A 107 -11.13 -16.09 -8.79
C GLY A 107 -11.85 -16.65 -10.03
N ASP A 108 -13.11 -16.26 -10.19
CA ASP A 108 -14.03 -16.76 -11.23
C ASP A 108 -13.67 -16.28 -12.65
N THR A 109 -13.42 -17.23 -13.55
CA THR A 109 -12.99 -16.99 -14.93
C THR A 109 -14.11 -17.08 -15.98
N SER A 110 -15.37 -17.21 -15.54
CA SER A 110 -16.52 -17.41 -16.43
C SER A 110 -16.80 -16.22 -17.35
N PHE A 111 -16.63 -14.98 -16.87
CA PHE A 111 -16.79 -13.79 -17.71
C PHE A 111 -15.60 -13.61 -18.67
N GLN A 112 -15.92 -13.36 -19.94
CA GLN A 112 -14.97 -13.00 -20.98
C GLN A 112 -15.45 -11.75 -21.69
N ILE A 113 -14.54 -10.81 -21.91
CA ILE A 113 -14.87 -9.53 -22.57
C ILE A 113 -15.14 -9.76 -24.07
N ASN A 114 -16.22 -9.16 -24.59
CA ASN A 114 -16.47 -9.14 -26.03
C ASN A 114 -15.47 -8.18 -26.70
N VAL A 115 -14.62 -8.67 -27.59
CA VAL A 115 -13.63 -7.84 -28.32
C VAL A 115 -14.02 -7.54 -29.77
N SER A 116 -15.24 -7.87 -30.19
CA SER A 116 -15.73 -7.57 -31.53
C SER A 116 -15.69 -6.06 -31.82
N GLY A 117 -15.18 -5.71 -33.01
CA GLY A 117 -14.99 -4.33 -33.45
C GLY A 117 -13.64 -3.72 -33.06
N LEU A 118 -12.87 -4.36 -32.19
CA LEU A 118 -11.50 -3.94 -31.86
C LEU A 118 -10.48 -4.59 -32.80
N GLN A 119 -9.39 -3.87 -33.07
CA GLN A 119 -8.28 -4.36 -33.87
C GLN A 119 -7.37 -5.25 -33.00
N LYS A 120 -7.07 -6.47 -33.46
CA LYS A 120 -6.04 -7.32 -32.83
C LYS A 120 -4.66 -6.66 -32.93
N ASN A 121 -3.73 -7.10 -32.09
CA ASN A 121 -2.37 -6.57 -31.99
C ASN A 121 -2.33 -5.05 -31.81
N THR A 122 -3.24 -4.50 -30.99
CA THR A 122 -3.41 -3.06 -30.82
C THR A 122 -3.40 -2.63 -29.36
N VAL A 123 -2.66 -1.57 -29.07
CA VAL A 123 -2.69 -0.82 -27.80
C VAL A 123 -3.51 0.44 -28.01
N TYR A 124 -4.70 0.50 -27.43
CA TYR A 124 -5.51 1.70 -27.38
C TYR A 124 -5.03 2.59 -26.23
N SER A 125 -4.54 3.77 -26.55
CA SER A 125 -3.96 4.73 -25.60
C SER A 125 -4.86 5.94 -25.46
N VAL A 126 -5.37 6.16 -24.25
CA VAL A 126 -6.25 7.29 -23.90
C VAL A 126 -5.46 8.27 -23.03
N THR A 127 -5.61 9.57 -23.24
CA THR A 127 -4.98 10.59 -22.38
C THR A 127 -5.92 11.02 -21.26
N LYS A 128 -5.37 11.55 -20.15
CA LYS A 128 -6.18 12.24 -19.11
C LYS A 128 -7.09 13.32 -19.74
N ASP A 129 -6.55 14.13 -20.65
CA ASP A 129 -7.32 15.17 -21.35
C ASP A 129 -8.46 14.61 -22.22
N ALA A 130 -8.25 13.46 -22.86
CA ALA A 130 -9.30 12.80 -23.63
C ALA A 130 -10.46 12.40 -22.72
N LEU A 131 -10.18 11.86 -21.54
CA LEU A 131 -11.23 11.54 -20.55
C LEU A 131 -11.92 12.81 -20.03
N LEU A 132 -11.16 13.89 -19.77
CA LEU A 132 -11.71 15.17 -19.29
C LEU A 132 -12.50 15.96 -20.37
N SER A 133 -12.45 15.55 -21.63
CA SER A 133 -13.26 16.15 -22.71
C SER A 133 -14.74 15.72 -22.72
N SER A 134 -15.23 15.12 -21.61
CA SER A 134 -16.58 14.59 -21.43
C SER A 134 -17.69 15.64 -21.27
N GLY A 135 -17.35 16.94 -21.28
CA GLY A 135 -18.30 18.02 -21.08
C GLY A 135 -18.76 18.11 -19.62
N LYS A 136 -20.07 17.95 -19.38
CA LYS A 136 -20.67 18.08 -18.04
C LYS A 136 -20.53 16.81 -17.19
N ILE A 137 -20.21 15.66 -17.79
CA ILE A 137 -20.08 14.41 -17.05
C ILE A 137 -18.85 14.50 -16.14
N MET A 138 -19.03 14.22 -14.84
CA MET A 138 -17.97 14.31 -13.85
C MET A 138 -16.76 13.43 -14.21
N GLY A 139 -15.55 13.95 -14.01
CA GLY A 139 -14.31 13.21 -14.28
C GLY A 139 -14.20 11.90 -13.50
N HIS A 140 -14.80 11.82 -12.30
CA HIS A 140 -14.87 10.60 -11.49
C HIS A 140 -15.66 9.48 -12.17
N ASP A 141 -16.84 9.81 -12.70
CA ASP A 141 -17.71 8.87 -13.41
C ASP A 141 -17.02 8.37 -14.68
N VAL A 142 -16.40 9.29 -15.43
CA VAL A 142 -15.63 8.95 -16.64
C VAL A 142 -14.45 8.04 -16.33
N LEU A 143 -13.65 8.39 -15.33
CA LEU A 143 -12.47 7.62 -14.98
C LEU A 143 -12.86 6.23 -14.47
N ARG A 144 -13.88 6.12 -13.61
CA ARG A 144 -14.38 4.83 -13.10
C ARG A 144 -14.86 3.93 -14.24
N LEU A 145 -15.59 4.47 -15.22
CA LEU A 145 -15.97 3.72 -16.42
C LEU A 145 -14.73 3.24 -17.20
N PHE A 146 -13.79 4.15 -17.46
CA PHE A 146 -12.58 3.87 -18.23
C PHE A 146 -11.74 2.76 -17.58
N VAL A 147 -11.37 2.90 -16.30
CA VAL A 147 -10.50 1.94 -15.59
C VAL A 147 -11.17 0.58 -15.42
N SER A 148 -12.51 0.56 -15.33
CA SER A 148 -13.27 -0.68 -15.25
C SER A 148 -13.20 -1.45 -16.57
N LEU A 149 -13.44 -0.77 -17.69
CA LEU A 149 -13.27 -1.38 -19.00
C LEU A 149 -11.81 -1.75 -19.27
N GLN A 150 -10.86 -0.92 -18.85
CA GLN A 150 -9.43 -1.17 -18.92
C GLN A 150 -9.06 -2.49 -18.25
N GLY A 151 -9.50 -2.70 -16.99
CA GLY A 151 -9.25 -3.94 -16.26
C GLY A 151 -9.82 -5.18 -16.97
N LEU A 152 -11.05 -5.07 -17.52
CA LEU A 152 -11.69 -6.18 -18.24
C LEU A 152 -10.99 -6.52 -19.56
N ILE A 153 -10.62 -5.51 -20.36
CA ILE A 153 -9.90 -5.71 -21.63
C ILE A 153 -8.52 -6.32 -21.36
N ASN A 154 -7.77 -5.72 -20.44
CA ASN A 154 -6.38 -6.10 -20.22
C ASN A 154 -6.24 -7.45 -19.54
N ARG A 155 -7.21 -7.89 -18.72
CA ARG A 155 -7.26 -9.25 -18.16
C ARG A 155 -6.95 -10.33 -19.20
N ASP A 156 -7.52 -10.18 -20.40
CA ASP A 156 -7.39 -11.13 -21.50
C ASP A 156 -6.32 -10.72 -22.53
N LEU A 157 -5.38 -9.83 -22.17
CA LEU A 157 -4.34 -9.28 -23.06
C LEU A 157 -3.61 -10.37 -23.84
N LYS A 158 -3.14 -11.42 -23.14
CA LYS A 158 -2.39 -12.52 -23.78
C LYS A 158 -3.23 -13.25 -24.85
N LYS A 159 -4.52 -13.44 -24.59
CA LYS A 159 -5.47 -14.15 -25.47
C LYS A 159 -5.88 -13.28 -26.66
N ASN A 160 -6.27 -12.04 -26.39
CA ASN A 160 -6.91 -11.17 -27.38
C ASN A 160 -5.90 -10.30 -28.14
N LYS A 161 -4.69 -10.12 -27.61
CA LYS A 161 -3.66 -9.20 -28.13
C LYS A 161 -4.22 -7.79 -28.30
N ILE A 162 -4.96 -7.32 -27.30
CA ILE A 162 -5.55 -5.99 -27.22
C ILE A 162 -5.23 -5.44 -25.84
N ALA A 163 -4.73 -4.21 -25.77
CA ALA A 163 -4.51 -3.49 -24.52
C ALA A 163 -5.26 -2.15 -24.54
N LEU A 164 -5.73 -1.71 -23.38
CA LEU A 164 -6.22 -0.36 -23.12
C LEU A 164 -5.34 0.28 -22.04
N ILE A 165 -4.81 1.46 -22.30
CA ILE A 165 -3.92 2.18 -21.36
C ILE A 165 -4.32 3.64 -21.21
N ILE A 166 -3.98 4.22 -20.07
CA ILE A 166 -3.94 5.68 -19.89
C ILE A 166 -2.50 6.16 -20.02
N GLU A 167 -2.23 7.09 -20.93
CA GLU A 167 -0.86 7.57 -21.15
C GLU A 167 -0.82 8.97 -21.81
N PRO A 168 -0.11 9.95 -21.22
CA PRO A 168 0.47 9.90 -19.87
C PRO A 168 -0.62 10.10 -18.82
N TYR A 169 -0.49 9.41 -17.68
CA TYR A 169 -1.12 9.76 -16.41
C TYR A 169 -0.06 10.26 -15.42
N GLN A 170 1.04 9.53 -15.30
CA GLN A 170 2.26 9.89 -14.58
C GLN A 170 3.42 10.14 -15.55
N SER A 171 4.45 10.84 -15.08
CA SER A 171 5.65 11.16 -15.88
C SER A 171 6.43 9.91 -16.30
N SER A 172 6.35 8.82 -15.51
CA SER A 172 7.02 7.55 -15.78
C SER A 172 6.28 6.65 -16.78
N ASP A 173 4.98 6.89 -17.05
CA ASP A 173 4.15 5.97 -17.85
C ASP A 173 4.74 5.71 -19.24
N THR A 174 5.16 6.77 -19.94
CA THR A 174 5.73 6.65 -21.29
C THR A 174 6.96 5.73 -21.29
N PHE A 175 7.81 5.84 -20.26
CA PHE A 175 8.96 4.97 -20.12
C PHE A 175 8.55 3.51 -19.94
N TRP A 176 7.62 3.25 -19.02
CA TRP A 176 7.17 1.88 -18.73
C TRP A 176 6.42 1.25 -19.89
N ILE A 177 5.56 2.00 -20.58
CA ILE A 177 4.88 1.51 -21.78
C ILE A 177 5.88 1.17 -22.88
N ASN A 178 6.91 1.99 -23.11
CA ASN A 178 8.00 1.65 -24.03
C ASN A 178 8.81 0.43 -23.57
N TYR A 179 8.97 0.22 -22.26
CA TYR A 179 9.60 -0.99 -21.74
C TYR A 179 8.75 -2.24 -22.03
N MET A 180 7.42 -2.11 -21.99
CA MET A 180 6.47 -3.17 -22.30
C MET A 180 6.40 -3.53 -23.79
N THR A 181 6.99 -2.73 -24.70
CA THR A 181 7.06 -3.02 -26.15
C THR A 181 8.37 -3.68 -26.58
N LYS A 182 9.33 -3.86 -25.67
CA LYS A 182 10.61 -4.54 -25.97
C LYS A 182 10.39 -5.99 -26.38
N SER A 183 11.41 -6.60 -27.00
CA SER A 183 11.29 -7.99 -27.43
C SER A 183 11.02 -8.94 -26.26
N GLY A 184 10.06 -9.85 -26.43
CA GLY A 184 9.56 -10.75 -25.40
C GLY A 184 8.56 -10.13 -24.42
N ALA A 185 8.31 -8.82 -24.47
CA ALA A 185 7.38 -8.14 -23.58
C ALA A 185 5.93 -8.18 -24.12
N PRO A 186 4.89 -7.98 -23.27
CA PRO A 186 3.50 -8.22 -23.66
C PRO A 186 2.97 -7.36 -24.81
N LEU A 187 3.56 -6.18 -25.03
CA LEU A 187 3.13 -5.23 -26.06
C LEU A 187 4.07 -5.22 -27.29
N GLU A 188 4.98 -6.18 -27.39
CA GLU A 188 5.89 -6.33 -28.54
C GLU A 188 5.10 -6.33 -29.86
N ASN A 189 5.55 -5.53 -30.82
CA ASN A 189 4.98 -5.39 -32.17
C ASN A 189 3.48 -5.00 -32.23
N MET A 190 2.89 -4.55 -31.11
CA MET A 190 1.51 -4.07 -31.11
C MET A 190 1.43 -2.63 -31.62
N LYS A 191 0.45 -2.35 -32.49
CA LYS A 191 0.18 -1.01 -33.02
C LYS A 191 -0.43 -0.14 -31.91
N LYS A 192 0.11 1.05 -31.69
CA LYS A 192 -0.49 2.03 -30.78
C LYS A 192 -1.54 2.89 -31.52
N VAL A 193 -2.77 2.91 -31.02
CA VAL A 193 -3.87 3.75 -31.52
C VAL A 193 -4.24 4.76 -30.43
N LYS A 194 -4.11 6.05 -30.73
CA LYS A 194 -4.42 7.13 -29.78
C LYS A 194 -5.90 7.49 -29.86
N ILE A 195 -6.55 7.54 -28.70
CA ILE A 195 -7.92 8.03 -28.52
C ILE A 195 -7.83 9.43 -27.90
N THR A 196 -8.38 10.41 -28.62
CA THR A 196 -8.15 11.84 -28.34
C THR A 196 -9.32 12.55 -27.68
N SER A 197 -10.47 11.90 -27.50
CA SER A 197 -11.64 12.48 -26.84
C SER A 197 -12.48 11.41 -26.14
N PHE A 198 -13.34 11.82 -25.21
CA PHE A 198 -14.25 10.91 -24.53
C PHE A 198 -15.30 10.33 -25.51
N GLN A 199 -15.76 11.13 -26.47
CA GLN A 199 -16.67 10.65 -27.51
C GLN A 199 -16.02 9.56 -28.38
N SER A 200 -14.76 9.75 -28.82
CA SER A 200 -14.06 8.71 -29.58
C SER A 200 -13.73 7.47 -28.74
N PHE A 201 -13.55 7.59 -27.43
CA PHE A 201 -13.51 6.45 -26.51
C PHE A 201 -14.82 5.67 -26.54
N LEU A 202 -15.95 6.35 -26.35
CA LEU A 202 -17.29 5.74 -26.38
C LEU A 202 -17.59 5.05 -27.72
N ASP A 203 -17.23 5.68 -28.84
CA ASP A 203 -17.45 5.13 -30.17
C ASP A 203 -16.56 3.91 -30.45
N THR A 204 -15.29 3.97 -30.05
CA THR A 204 -14.32 2.87 -30.22
C THR A 204 -14.76 1.63 -29.45
N PHE A 205 -15.25 1.81 -28.22
CA PHE A 205 -15.60 0.71 -27.31
C PHE A 205 -17.09 0.42 -27.22
N LYS A 206 -17.90 0.93 -28.15
CA LYS A 206 -19.38 0.81 -28.12
C LYS A 206 -19.87 -0.63 -27.94
N ASN A 207 -19.25 -1.59 -28.63
CA ASN A 207 -19.64 -3.00 -28.54
C ASN A 207 -19.32 -3.59 -27.16
N GLN A 208 -18.16 -3.23 -26.60
CA GLN A 208 -17.73 -3.66 -25.27
C GLN A 208 -18.70 -3.10 -24.22
N LEU A 209 -18.95 -1.78 -24.27
CA LEU A 209 -19.88 -1.08 -23.38
C LEU A 209 -21.27 -1.76 -23.38
N LYS A 210 -21.84 -2.02 -24.56
CA LYS A 210 -23.14 -2.72 -24.69
C LYS A 210 -23.14 -4.13 -24.14
N SER A 211 -22.07 -4.89 -24.39
CA SER A 211 -21.97 -6.29 -23.94
C SER A 211 -21.84 -6.40 -22.43
N CYS A 212 -21.03 -5.52 -21.83
CA CYS A 212 -20.85 -5.42 -20.39
C CYS A 212 -22.12 -4.94 -19.72
N GLY A 213 -22.79 -3.93 -20.27
CA GLY A 213 -23.88 -3.24 -19.60
C GLY A 213 -23.43 -2.49 -18.34
N MET A 214 -24.39 -2.00 -17.57
CA MET A 214 -24.14 -1.20 -16.36
C MET A 214 -24.59 -1.94 -15.10
N VAL A 215 -23.84 -1.76 -14.02
CA VAL A 215 -24.34 -1.88 -12.65
C VAL A 215 -24.47 -0.45 -12.09
N LEU A 216 -25.70 -0.04 -11.83
CA LEU A 216 -25.98 1.27 -11.25
C LEU A 216 -25.73 1.23 -9.75
N TRP A 217 -24.78 2.03 -9.27
CA TRP A 217 -24.53 2.23 -7.86
C TRP A 217 -25.30 3.43 -7.31
N ASP A 218 -25.61 3.39 -6.02
CA ASP A 218 -26.48 4.33 -5.33
C ASP A 218 -25.67 5.51 -4.75
N PRO A 219 -25.85 6.76 -5.21
CA PRO A 219 -25.18 7.91 -4.62
C PRO A 219 -25.59 8.18 -3.16
N ASP A 220 -26.77 7.74 -2.73
CA ASP A 220 -27.23 7.87 -1.35
C ASP A 220 -26.53 6.88 -0.40
N VAL A 221 -25.93 5.82 -0.95
CA VAL A 221 -25.14 4.81 -0.22
C VAL A 221 -23.82 4.58 -0.99
N PRO A 222 -22.83 5.48 -0.86
CA PRO A 222 -21.67 5.51 -1.75
C PRO A 222 -20.79 4.25 -1.77
N SER A 223 -20.82 3.44 -0.70
CA SER A 223 -20.19 2.12 -0.62
C SER A 223 -20.65 1.14 -1.71
N THR A 224 -21.86 1.33 -2.26
CA THR A 224 -22.35 0.55 -3.41
C THR A 224 -21.47 0.70 -4.65
N ALA A 225 -20.68 1.78 -4.77
CA ALA A 225 -19.73 1.97 -5.86
C ALA A 225 -18.59 0.94 -5.84
N ASN A 226 -18.11 0.56 -4.65
CA ASN A 226 -17.09 -0.49 -4.48
C ASN A 226 -17.69 -1.89 -4.68
N ALA A 227 -18.91 -2.11 -4.21
CA ALA A 227 -19.63 -3.35 -4.50
C ALA A 227 -19.87 -3.52 -6.02
N ALA A 228 -20.21 -2.44 -6.72
CA ALA A 228 -20.30 -2.41 -8.18
C ALA A 228 -18.96 -2.73 -8.87
N ALA A 229 -17.82 -2.24 -8.35
CA ALA A 229 -16.49 -2.62 -8.86
C ALA A 229 -16.19 -4.12 -8.69
N THR A 230 -16.62 -4.72 -7.57
CA THR A 230 -16.53 -6.17 -7.34
C THR A 230 -17.39 -6.94 -8.36
N VAL A 231 -18.63 -6.50 -8.60
CA VAL A 231 -19.51 -7.06 -9.65
C VAL A 231 -18.87 -6.92 -11.02
N CYS A 232 -18.26 -5.78 -11.33
CA CYS A 232 -17.55 -5.56 -12.59
C CYS A 232 -16.45 -6.61 -12.82
N GLY A 233 -15.62 -6.86 -11.80
CA GLY A 233 -14.57 -7.88 -11.88
C GLY A 233 -15.11 -9.28 -12.17
N LEU A 234 -16.31 -9.63 -11.73
CA LEU A 234 -16.84 -10.99 -11.84
C LEU A 234 -17.79 -11.17 -13.02
N ASP A 235 -18.78 -10.29 -13.15
CA ASP A 235 -19.87 -10.39 -14.11
C ASP A 235 -19.68 -9.45 -15.31
N GLY A 236 -18.68 -8.57 -15.27
CA GLY A 236 -18.34 -7.64 -16.34
C GLY A 236 -19.20 -6.37 -16.39
N TYR A 237 -20.15 -6.18 -15.47
CA TYR A 237 -21.05 -5.02 -15.48
C TYR A 237 -20.29 -3.77 -15.07
N LEU A 238 -20.36 -2.70 -15.87
CA LEU A 238 -19.57 -1.50 -15.65
C LEU A 238 -20.19 -0.64 -14.53
N PRO A 239 -19.42 -0.20 -13.51
CA PRO A 239 -19.91 0.66 -12.46
C PRO A 239 -20.28 2.05 -13.00
N VAL A 240 -21.55 2.43 -12.88
CA VAL A 240 -22.06 3.73 -13.32
C VAL A 240 -22.90 4.32 -12.18
N LYS A 241 -22.69 5.60 -11.87
CA LYS A 241 -23.49 6.28 -10.84
C LYS A 241 -24.93 6.36 -11.30
N TYR A 242 -25.87 5.98 -10.44
CA TYR A 242 -27.26 6.31 -10.69
C TYR A 242 -27.42 7.82 -10.71
N ASP A 243 -27.93 8.36 -11.80
CA ASP A 243 -28.12 9.80 -12.00
C ASP A 243 -29.40 10.05 -12.81
N GLU A 244 -30.20 11.02 -12.39
CA GLU A 244 -31.41 11.44 -13.09
C GLU A 244 -31.15 12.63 -14.04
N ASP A 245 -29.94 13.21 -14.02
CA ASP A 245 -29.54 14.22 -14.99
C ASP A 245 -29.43 13.62 -16.40
N SER A 246 -30.23 14.14 -17.33
CA SER A 246 -30.20 13.81 -18.75
C SER A 246 -28.84 14.06 -19.45
N ALA A 247 -27.96 14.88 -18.85
CA ALA A 247 -26.59 15.12 -19.30
C ALA A 247 -25.53 14.24 -18.58
N GLY A 248 -25.95 13.41 -17.63
CA GLY A 248 -25.08 12.52 -16.86
C GLY A 248 -24.59 11.30 -17.65
N LEU A 249 -23.65 10.55 -17.04
CA LEU A 249 -23.05 9.37 -17.68
C LEU A 249 -24.07 8.27 -17.98
N GLN A 250 -24.99 8.01 -17.03
CA GLN A 250 -26.03 6.99 -17.19
C GLN A 250 -26.87 7.27 -18.45
N ALA A 251 -27.47 8.47 -18.55
CA ALA A 251 -28.29 8.87 -19.69
C ALA A 251 -27.50 8.77 -21.02
N LYS A 252 -26.23 9.18 -21.03
CA LYS A 252 -25.37 9.06 -22.21
C LYS A 252 -25.19 7.60 -22.66
N LEU A 253 -24.95 6.67 -21.72
CA LEU A 253 -24.78 5.25 -22.03
C LEU A 253 -26.11 4.58 -22.45
N GLU A 254 -27.23 4.96 -21.83
CA GLU A 254 -28.58 4.49 -22.21
C GLU A 254 -28.94 4.93 -23.64
N GLN A 255 -28.66 6.18 -24.02
CA GLN A 255 -28.83 6.68 -25.40
C GLN A 255 -27.98 5.89 -26.42
N MET A 256 -26.83 5.37 -26.00
CA MET A 256 -26.00 4.49 -26.84
C MET A 256 -26.55 3.06 -26.93
N GLY A 257 -27.57 2.71 -26.14
CA GLY A 257 -28.17 1.38 -26.05
C GLY A 257 -27.41 0.43 -25.13
N VAL A 258 -26.69 0.96 -24.13
CA VAL A 258 -26.04 0.14 -23.09
C VAL A 258 -27.09 -0.26 -22.04
N PRO A 259 -27.32 -1.55 -21.77
CA PRO A 259 -28.37 -1.99 -20.86
C PRO A 259 -27.96 -1.86 -19.39
N VAL A 260 -28.92 -1.52 -18.52
CA VAL A 260 -28.79 -1.71 -17.06
C VAL A 260 -28.94 -3.19 -16.74
N LYS A 261 -27.86 -3.84 -16.28
CA LYS A 261 -27.82 -5.26 -15.89
C LYS A 261 -28.12 -5.47 -14.41
N MET A 262 -27.81 -4.47 -13.59
CA MET A 262 -28.06 -4.48 -12.15
C MET A 262 -28.29 -3.05 -11.65
N ASN A 263 -29.18 -2.88 -10.68
CA ASN A 263 -29.46 -1.59 -10.06
C ASN A 263 -29.48 -1.72 -8.52
N LEU A 264 -28.51 -1.10 -7.88
CA LEU A 264 -28.30 -1.11 -6.42
C LEU A 264 -29.00 0.06 -5.70
N ARG A 265 -29.65 0.97 -6.43
CA ARG A 265 -30.38 2.10 -5.84
C ARG A 265 -31.44 1.63 -4.85
N LYS A 266 -31.46 2.26 -3.67
CA LYS A 266 -32.41 2.04 -2.57
C LYS A 266 -32.47 0.59 -2.08
N ARG A 267 -31.41 -0.20 -2.29
CA ARG A 267 -31.34 -1.60 -1.83
C ARG A 267 -30.87 -1.72 -0.39
N PHE A 268 -30.11 -0.74 0.10
CA PHE A 268 -29.50 -0.78 1.43
C PHE A 268 -30.04 0.35 2.28
N THR A 269 -30.66 0.01 3.41
CA THR A 269 -31.35 0.98 4.28
C THR A 269 -30.77 1.00 5.70
N GLY A 270 -29.83 0.10 6.03
CA GLY A 270 -29.36 -0.10 7.40
C GLY A 270 -30.43 -0.69 8.33
N LYS A 271 -31.46 -1.35 7.79
CA LYS A 271 -32.56 -1.92 8.58
C LYS A 271 -33.03 -3.27 8.04
N GLY A 272 -33.62 -4.09 8.91
CA GLY A 272 -34.28 -5.34 8.52
C GLY A 272 -33.27 -6.42 8.10
N ILE A 273 -33.55 -7.08 6.97
CA ILE A 273 -32.68 -8.09 6.36
C ILE A 273 -31.94 -7.45 5.18
N ILE A 274 -30.62 -7.65 5.11
CA ILE A 274 -29.78 -7.15 4.03
C ILE A 274 -30.28 -7.70 2.70
N TYR A 275 -30.42 -6.82 1.71
CA TYR A 275 -31.01 -7.08 0.40
C TYR A 275 -30.64 -8.44 -0.19
N SER A 276 -31.64 -9.28 -0.48
CA SER A 276 -31.46 -10.60 -1.10
C SER A 276 -30.54 -11.57 -0.34
N THR A 277 -30.36 -11.39 0.98
CA THR A 277 -29.62 -12.31 1.86
C THR A 277 -30.50 -12.82 3.00
N LYS A 278 -29.91 -13.60 3.91
CA LYS A 278 -30.50 -13.96 5.21
C LYS A 278 -29.83 -13.24 6.38
N ILE A 279 -28.96 -12.28 6.11
CA ILE A 279 -28.16 -11.58 7.11
C ILE A 279 -28.98 -10.41 7.64
N ALA A 280 -29.15 -10.32 8.96
CA ALA A 280 -29.76 -9.15 9.59
C ALA A 280 -28.88 -7.91 9.38
N SER A 281 -29.51 -6.77 9.18
CA SER A 281 -28.81 -5.50 9.05
C SER A 281 -27.97 -5.19 10.28
N THR A 282 -26.82 -4.56 10.04
CA THR A 282 -25.91 -4.05 11.06
C THR A 282 -26.39 -2.76 11.70
N GLY A 283 -27.43 -2.11 11.16
CA GLY A 283 -27.79 -0.73 11.49
C GLY A 283 -27.08 0.31 10.60
N SER A 284 -26.15 -0.12 9.74
CA SER A 284 -25.38 0.73 8.82
C SER A 284 -25.63 0.29 7.38
N ALA A 285 -26.16 1.18 6.54
CA ALA A 285 -26.32 0.89 5.12
C ALA A 285 -24.96 0.62 4.44
N LYS A 286 -23.90 1.32 4.88
CA LYS A 286 -22.52 1.14 4.41
C LYS A 286 -22.01 -0.28 4.69
N CYS A 287 -22.09 -0.73 5.93
CA CYS A 287 -21.63 -2.07 6.32
C CYS A 287 -22.47 -3.17 5.67
N ASP A 288 -23.79 -2.95 5.53
CA ASP A 288 -24.71 -3.90 4.91
C ASP A 288 -24.36 -4.17 3.44
N VAL A 289 -23.90 -3.16 2.70
CA VAL A 289 -23.40 -3.31 1.32
C VAL A 289 -22.25 -4.30 1.26
N TYR A 290 -21.26 -4.19 2.15
CA TYR A 290 -20.10 -5.06 2.12
C TYR A 290 -20.41 -6.48 2.60
N LEU A 291 -21.33 -6.65 3.56
CA LEU A 291 -21.81 -7.98 3.96
C LEU A 291 -22.63 -8.64 2.86
N TRP A 292 -23.45 -7.88 2.12
CA TRP A 292 -24.12 -8.36 0.92
C TRP A 292 -23.12 -8.82 -0.14
N ALA A 293 -22.15 -7.96 -0.46
CA ALA A 293 -21.14 -8.28 -1.45
C ALA A 293 -20.33 -9.51 -1.03
N MET A 294 -19.99 -9.63 0.25
CA MET A 294 -19.30 -10.79 0.81
C MET A 294 -20.10 -12.07 0.58
N GLU A 295 -21.37 -12.09 0.96
CA GLU A 295 -22.26 -13.24 0.83
C GLU A 295 -22.46 -13.66 -0.62
N LYS A 296 -22.64 -12.70 -1.53
CA LYS A 296 -22.97 -12.96 -2.93
C LYS A 296 -21.78 -13.25 -3.82
N TYR A 297 -20.64 -12.61 -3.55
CA TYR A 297 -19.55 -12.55 -4.52
C TYR A 297 -18.20 -13.04 -3.98
N MET A 298 -17.94 -12.96 -2.67
CA MET A 298 -16.57 -13.22 -2.18
C MET A 298 -16.07 -14.63 -2.51
N ASN A 299 -16.93 -15.65 -2.54
CA ASN A 299 -16.53 -17.00 -2.96
C ASN A 299 -16.00 -17.07 -4.41
N ARG A 300 -16.44 -16.15 -5.27
CA ARG A 300 -16.01 -16.01 -6.67
C ARG A 300 -14.83 -15.04 -6.84
N CYS A 301 -14.60 -14.14 -5.89
CA CYS A 301 -13.46 -13.23 -5.89
C CYS A 301 -12.13 -13.98 -5.74
N SER A 302 -11.05 -13.31 -6.15
CA SER A 302 -9.68 -13.70 -5.82
C SER A 302 -9.54 -14.02 -4.32
N THR A 303 -8.80 -15.08 -4.04
CA THR A 303 -8.39 -15.45 -2.69
C THR A 303 -7.09 -14.74 -2.27
N LYS A 304 -6.30 -14.27 -3.23
CA LYS A 304 -5.06 -13.54 -2.99
C LYS A 304 -5.25 -12.03 -2.81
N TYR A 305 -6.11 -11.38 -3.59
CA TYR A 305 -6.20 -9.92 -3.65
C TYR A 305 -7.52 -9.38 -3.11
N MET A 306 -7.41 -8.38 -2.24
CA MET A 306 -8.50 -7.47 -1.88
C MET A 306 -8.04 -6.04 -2.16
N VAL A 307 -8.98 -5.13 -2.38
CA VAL A 307 -8.70 -3.72 -2.69
C VAL A 307 -9.39 -2.82 -1.67
N TYR A 308 -8.58 -2.05 -0.94
CA TYR A 308 -9.03 -0.91 -0.19
C TYR A 308 -8.97 0.32 -1.09
N VAL A 309 -10.11 0.98 -1.33
CA VAL A 309 -10.16 2.24 -2.09
C VAL A 309 -11.33 3.08 -1.63
N ALA A 310 -11.18 4.41 -1.66
CA ALA A 310 -12.27 5.33 -1.35
C ALA A 310 -13.54 4.96 -2.15
N ASP A 311 -14.67 4.91 -1.45
CA ASP A 311 -15.96 4.61 -2.06
C ASP A 311 -16.49 5.77 -2.95
N GLY A 312 -17.76 5.72 -3.34
CA GLY A 312 -18.36 6.73 -4.21
C GLY A 312 -18.47 8.13 -3.61
N ALA A 313 -18.15 8.35 -2.34
CA ALA A 313 -18.47 9.59 -1.64
C ALA A 313 -17.78 10.82 -2.26
N SER A 314 -16.56 10.64 -2.79
CA SER A 314 -15.82 11.69 -3.52
C SER A 314 -16.38 11.98 -4.93
N CYS A 315 -17.44 11.29 -5.35
CA CYS A 315 -18.08 11.42 -6.66
C CYS A 315 -19.53 11.95 -6.55
N VAL A 316 -19.97 12.31 -5.34
CA VAL A 316 -21.34 12.74 -5.03
C VAL A 316 -21.29 14.17 -4.50
N THR A 317 -21.81 15.13 -5.27
CA THR A 317 -21.53 16.57 -5.10
C THR A 317 -22.15 17.17 -3.83
N ASP A 318 -23.19 16.56 -3.30
CA ASP A 318 -23.85 16.90 -2.04
C ASP A 318 -23.30 16.12 -0.83
N ASN A 319 -22.40 15.15 -1.05
CA ASN A 319 -21.74 14.44 0.03
C ASN A 319 -20.72 15.35 0.73
N VAL A 320 -20.66 15.26 2.07
CA VAL A 320 -19.79 16.10 2.90
C VAL A 320 -18.31 15.95 2.53
N ILE A 321 -17.87 14.76 2.12
CA ILE A 321 -16.49 14.50 1.72
C ILE A 321 -16.16 15.32 0.47
N TYR A 322 -17.01 15.27 -0.56
CA TYR A 322 -16.85 16.08 -1.78
C TYR A 322 -16.87 17.59 -1.50
N GLN A 323 -17.78 18.01 -0.62
CA GLN A 323 -17.97 19.43 -0.33
C GLN A 323 -16.80 20.05 0.44
N LYS A 324 -16.23 19.33 1.42
CA LYS A 324 -15.22 19.89 2.32
C LYS A 324 -13.78 19.65 1.88
N ASP A 325 -13.54 18.65 1.05
CA ASP A 325 -12.20 18.22 0.68
C ASP A 325 -11.90 18.51 -0.80
N THR A 326 -10.91 19.37 -1.07
CA THR A 326 -10.52 19.69 -2.45
C THR A 326 -9.83 18.55 -3.18
N ASP A 327 -9.11 17.69 -2.46
CA ASP A 327 -8.40 16.54 -3.05
C ASP A 327 -9.39 15.46 -3.46
N SER A 328 -10.51 15.35 -2.76
CA SER A 328 -11.63 14.49 -3.16
C SER A 328 -12.24 14.88 -4.51
N ARG A 329 -12.05 16.12 -4.97
CA ARG A 329 -12.62 16.61 -6.24
C ARG A 329 -11.76 16.26 -7.45
N ASP A 330 -10.49 15.90 -7.24
CA ASP A 330 -9.63 15.41 -8.32
C ASP A 330 -9.77 13.90 -8.49
N ALA A 331 -10.56 13.50 -9.50
CA ALA A 331 -10.74 12.11 -9.89
C ALA A 331 -9.42 11.37 -10.17
N PHE A 332 -8.40 12.11 -10.60
CA PHE A 332 -7.10 11.58 -10.97
C PHE A 332 -6.07 11.66 -9.84
N GLY A 333 -6.48 12.08 -8.64
CA GLY A 333 -5.62 12.27 -7.48
C GLY A 333 -5.89 11.27 -6.36
N ALA A 334 -6.07 11.81 -5.15
CA ALA A 334 -6.09 11.10 -3.87
C ALA A 334 -7.18 10.01 -3.73
N VAL A 335 -8.23 10.05 -4.56
CA VAL A 335 -9.31 9.05 -4.59
C VAL A 335 -8.81 7.67 -5.07
N ASN A 336 -7.68 7.61 -5.78
CA ASN A 336 -7.04 6.38 -6.25
C ASN A 336 -7.93 5.50 -7.18
N LEU A 337 -8.78 6.13 -8.00
CA LEU A 337 -9.60 5.40 -8.98
C LEU A 337 -8.76 4.62 -10.00
N VAL A 338 -7.58 5.12 -10.35
CA VAL A 338 -6.70 4.47 -11.35
C VAL A 338 -6.29 3.05 -11.00
N SER A 339 -6.21 2.70 -9.71
CA SER A 339 -5.86 1.33 -9.26
C SER A 339 -6.98 0.31 -9.47
N HIS A 340 -8.19 0.75 -9.81
CA HIS A 340 -9.32 -0.16 -10.07
C HIS A 340 -9.05 -1.09 -11.25
N ASP A 341 -8.25 -0.66 -12.24
CA ASP A 341 -7.96 -1.46 -13.43
C ASP A 341 -7.38 -2.83 -13.04
N TYR A 342 -6.41 -2.85 -12.13
CA TYR A 342 -5.77 -4.05 -11.64
C TYR A 342 -6.69 -4.86 -10.74
N GLY A 343 -7.36 -4.23 -9.78
CA GLY A 343 -8.32 -4.91 -8.91
C GLY A 343 -9.41 -5.63 -9.70
N ILE A 344 -9.95 -4.96 -10.72
CA ILE A 344 -10.92 -5.54 -11.65
C ILE A 344 -10.26 -6.66 -12.43
N ALA A 345 -9.10 -6.46 -13.07
CA ALA A 345 -8.40 -7.52 -13.80
C ALA A 345 -8.15 -8.78 -12.95
N ARG A 346 -7.85 -8.62 -11.65
CA ARG A 346 -7.59 -9.68 -10.67
C ARG A 346 -8.84 -10.23 -9.98
N ARG A 347 -10.05 -9.74 -10.29
CA ARG A 347 -11.32 -10.17 -9.66
C ARG A 347 -11.29 -9.99 -8.14
N ALA A 348 -10.66 -8.91 -7.68
CA ALA A 348 -10.51 -8.61 -6.27
C ALA A 348 -11.85 -8.17 -5.64
N PHE A 349 -11.94 -8.29 -4.32
CA PHE A 349 -13.04 -7.73 -3.54
C PHE A 349 -12.71 -6.30 -3.12
N PHE A 350 -13.59 -5.34 -3.42
CA PHE A 350 -13.39 -3.91 -3.15
C PHE A 350 -14.17 -3.46 -1.92
N TYR A 351 -13.56 -2.68 -1.03
CA TYR A 351 -14.20 -2.13 0.17
C TYR A 351 -13.56 -0.82 0.66
N ASP A 352 -14.28 -0.13 1.55
CA ASP A 352 -13.85 1.08 2.28
C ASP A 352 -14.51 1.08 3.66
N LEU A 353 -13.74 0.76 4.71
CA LEU A 353 -14.23 0.63 6.08
C LEU A 353 -13.18 1.20 7.04
N SER A 354 -13.61 2.00 8.01
CA SER A 354 -12.70 2.54 9.02
C SER A 354 -12.09 1.43 9.88
N PRO A 355 -10.76 1.42 10.09
CA PRO A 355 -10.12 0.53 11.07
C PRO A 355 -10.29 1.03 12.52
N VAL A 356 -10.80 2.25 12.73
CA VAL A 356 -10.94 2.87 14.04
C VAL A 356 -12.15 2.29 14.78
N SER A 357 -11.94 1.83 16.01
CA SER A 357 -12.96 1.17 16.83
C SER A 357 -13.64 2.08 17.85
N THR A 358 -13.08 3.27 18.11
CA THR A 358 -13.47 4.18 19.20
C THR A 358 -14.41 5.30 18.79
N GLU A 359 -14.63 5.50 17.49
CA GLU A 359 -15.52 6.54 16.96
C GLU A 359 -16.33 6.05 15.75
N ALA A 360 -17.42 6.75 15.44
CA ALA A 360 -18.16 6.53 14.19
C ALA A 360 -17.40 7.22 13.04
N PRO A 361 -17.34 6.61 11.85
CA PRO A 361 -16.63 7.20 10.73
C PRO A 361 -17.36 8.42 10.14
N CYS A 362 -16.61 9.34 9.53
CA CYS A 362 -17.12 10.57 8.94
C CYS A 362 -18.20 10.40 7.86
N ASP A 363 -18.26 9.23 7.23
CA ASP A 363 -19.15 8.92 6.12
C ASP A 363 -20.38 8.09 6.52
N ASP A 364 -20.50 7.72 7.80
CA ASP A 364 -21.68 7.08 8.37
C ASP A 364 -21.77 7.36 9.88
N LEU A 365 -21.90 8.64 10.25
CA LEU A 365 -21.88 9.14 11.63
C LEU A 365 -22.98 8.56 12.54
N LYS A 366 -24.03 7.97 11.97
CA LYS A 366 -25.17 7.43 12.72
C LYS A 366 -25.03 5.93 13.03
N GLN A 367 -24.01 5.27 12.49
CA GLN A 367 -23.77 3.87 12.82
C GLN A 367 -23.42 3.69 14.29
N LYS A 368 -23.62 2.47 14.81
CA LYS A 368 -23.05 2.11 16.11
C LYS A 368 -21.53 2.11 16.01
N VAL A 369 -20.84 2.75 16.96
CA VAL A 369 -19.37 2.77 17.05
C VAL A 369 -18.80 1.36 16.94
N GLY A 370 -17.78 1.21 16.10
CA GLY A 370 -17.11 -0.06 15.81
C GLY A 370 -17.77 -0.94 14.75
N THR A 371 -18.89 -0.54 14.12
CA THR A 371 -19.55 -1.39 13.10
C THR A 371 -18.68 -1.59 11.86
N ASP A 372 -17.95 -0.56 11.42
CA ASP A 372 -16.99 -0.65 10.30
C ASP A 372 -15.89 -1.71 10.54
N ILE A 373 -15.15 -1.60 11.65
CA ILE A 373 -14.06 -2.53 11.97
C ILE A 373 -14.56 -3.97 12.17
N GLN A 374 -15.74 -4.16 12.78
CA GLN A 374 -16.33 -5.49 12.91
C GLN A 374 -16.74 -6.08 11.56
N THR A 375 -17.21 -5.25 10.64
CA THR A 375 -17.50 -5.66 9.26
C THR A 375 -16.21 -6.01 8.53
N MET A 376 -15.15 -5.21 8.65
CA MET A 376 -13.84 -5.47 8.04
C MET A 376 -13.27 -6.81 8.51
N LYS A 377 -13.32 -7.10 9.81
CA LYS A 377 -12.88 -8.39 10.37
C LYS A 377 -13.66 -9.58 9.80
N LYS A 378 -14.98 -9.44 9.58
CA LYS A 378 -15.78 -10.50 8.92
C LYS A 378 -15.32 -10.75 7.48
N LEU A 379 -15.01 -9.70 6.72
CA LEU A 379 -14.47 -9.83 5.36
C LEU A 379 -13.13 -10.58 5.38
N PHE A 380 -12.23 -10.21 6.29
CA PHE A 380 -10.90 -10.81 6.38
C PHE A 380 -10.95 -12.24 6.92
N GLN A 381 -11.80 -12.53 7.90
CA GLN A 381 -12.06 -13.89 8.37
C GLN A 381 -12.55 -14.78 7.23
N LYS A 382 -13.52 -14.30 6.45
CA LYS A 382 -14.05 -15.06 5.30
C LYS A 382 -12.96 -15.39 4.28
N ARG A 383 -12.06 -14.45 3.99
CA ARG A 383 -10.91 -14.67 3.10
C ARG A 383 -9.87 -15.61 3.72
N TYR A 384 -9.57 -15.46 5.01
CA TYR A 384 -8.67 -16.33 5.76
C TYR A 384 -9.15 -17.79 5.72
N ASP A 385 -10.43 -18.03 6.00
CA ASP A 385 -11.04 -19.36 6.01
C ASP A 385 -10.98 -20.03 4.63
N ARG A 386 -11.25 -19.28 3.56
CA ARG A 386 -11.17 -19.76 2.18
C ARG A 386 -9.76 -20.22 1.76
N THR A 387 -8.73 -19.75 2.46
CA THR A 387 -7.32 -19.99 2.10
C THR A 387 -6.59 -20.85 3.12
N GLY A 388 -7.26 -21.32 4.17
CA GLY A 388 -6.59 -21.99 5.29
C GLY A 388 -5.48 -21.12 5.91
N GLY A 389 -5.68 -19.80 5.88
CA GLY A 389 -4.73 -18.80 6.39
C GLY A 389 -3.50 -18.53 5.52
N ASP A 390 -3.46 -18.91 4.24
CA ASP A 390 -2.36 -18.51 3.36
C ASP A 390 -2.30 -16.99 3.19
N PHE A 391 -1.11 -16.41 3.00
CA PHE A 391 -0.99 -14.96 2.88
C PHE A 391 -1.66 -14.41 1.62
N GLY A 392 -2.31 -13.26 1.76
CA GLY A 392 -2.82 -12.47 0.65
C GLY A 392 -2.21 -11.07 0.60
N CYS A 393 -2.59 -10.32 -0.43
CA CYS A 393 -2.18 -8.96 -0.69
C CYS A 393 -3.39 -8.02 -0.57
N MET A 394 -3.28 -7.03 0.30
CA MET A 394 -4.18 -5.90 0.39
C MET A 394 -3.65 -4.78 -0.50
N ILE A 395 -4.38 -4.47 -1.56
CA ILE A 395 -4.04 -3.38 -2.47
C ILE A 395 -4.70 -2.10 -1.96
N GLY A 396 -3.92 -1.04 -1.83
CA GLY A 396 -4.39 0.25 -1.36
C GLY A 396 -4.42 0.35 0.16
N PHE A 397 -5.02 1.44 0.63
CA PHE A 397 -4.85 1.92 2.00
C PHE A 397 -6.03 2.82 2.41
N PRO A 398 -6.33 2.97 3.71
CA PRO A 398 -7.24 3.99 4.19
C PRO A 398 -6.89 5.37 3.60
N PRO A 399 -7.82 6.07 2.94
CA PRO A 399 -7.56 7.35 2.32
C PRO A 399 -7.54 8.42 3.42
N TRP A 400 -6.49 8.43 4.24
CA TRP A 400 -6.40 9.26 5.45
C TRP A 400 -6.58 10.75 5.15
N GLN A 401 -6.13 11.21 3.98
CA GLN A 401 -6.34 12.58 3.50
C GLN A 401 -7.82 12.89 3.22
N LEU A 402 -8.66 11.88 2.96
CA LEU A 402 -10.08 12.05 2.61
C LEU A 402 -11.05 11.62 3.72
N LYS A 403 -10.69 10.64 4.57
CA LYS A 403 -11.59 9.97 5.52
C LYS A 403 -10.85 9.45 6.77
N TYR A 404 -11.60 9.35 7.87
CA TYR A 404 -11.28 8.64 9.13
C TYR A 404 -10.18 9.19 10.04
N THR A 405 -9.52 10.29 9.70
CA THR A 405 -8.44 10.83 10.53
C THR A 405 -8.71 12.27 10.96
N LYS A 406 -7.86 12.80 11.82
CA LYS A 406 -7.85 14.22 12.19
C LYS A 406 -7.65 15.15 10.99
N HIS A 407 -7.16 14.62 9.86
CA HIS A 407 -7.08 15.37 8.61
C HIS A 407 -8.48 15.87 8.25
N ASN A 408 -8.62 17.18 7.98
CA ASN A 408 -9.89 17.84 7.69
C ASN A 408 -11.01 17.62 8.75
N ASN A 409 -10.64 17.28 10.00
CA ASN A 409 -11.56 16.98 11.10
C ASN A 409 -12.53 15.82 10.78
N TRP A 410 -12.08 14.78 10.07
CA TRP A 410 -12.88 13.59 9.77
C TRP A 410 -12.98 12.58 10.90
N GLY A 411 -12.11 12.69 11.89
CA GLY A 411 -12.05 11.87 13.09
C GLY A 411 -11.12 12.50 14.11
N THR A 412 -10.86 11.79 15.19
CA THR A 412 -9.96 12.26 16.26
C THR A 412 -8.57 11.65 16.18
N VAL A 413 -8.42 10.57 15.40
CA VAL A 413 -7.20 9.75 15.33
C VAL A 413 -6.20 10.31 14.31
N ALA A 414 -4.91 10.31 14.64
CA ALA A 414 -3.85 10.75 13.72
C ALA A 414 -3.69 9.81 12.52
N ASP A 415 -3.22 10.34 11.38
CA ASP A 415 -3.05 9.60 10.13
C ASP A 415 -2.22 8.32 10.30
N THR A 416 -1.08 8.44 10.98
CA THR A 416 -0.17 7.31 11.30
C THR A 416 -0.81 6.27 12.22
N THR A 417 -1.79 6.67 13.04
CA THR A 417 -2.50 5.74 13.92
C THR A 417 -3.56 4.96 13.16
N VAL A 418 -4.30 5.60 12.24
CA VAL A 418 -5.23 4.89 11.33
C VAL A 418 -4.48 3.91 10.45
N GLU A 419 -3.31 4.31 9.95
CA GLU A 419 -2.36 3.42 9.29
C GLU A 419 -2.02 2.19 10.14
N ALA A 420 -1.53 2.40 11.36
CA ALA A 420 -1.10 1.30 12.24
C ALA A 420 -2.25 0.35 12.57
N LEU A 421 -3.46 0.88 12.84
CA LEU A 421 -4.66 0.08 13.08
C LEU A 421 -5.05 -0.75 11.85
N PHE A 422 -4.96 -0.18 10.66
CA PHE A 422 -5.25 -0.92 9.43
C PHE A 422 -4.25 -2.05 9.16
N VAL A 423 -2.95 -1.76 9.31
CA VAL A 423 -1.87 -2.76 9.15
C VAL A 423 -1.98 -3.86 10.20
N GLN A 424 -2.35 -3.51 11.43
CA GLN A 424 -2.65 -4.47 12.49
C GLN A 424 -3.73 -5.46 12.04
N VAL A 425 -4.89 -4.96 11.62
CA VAL A 425 -6.02 -5.80 11.22
C VAL A 425 -5.66 -6.64 9.99
N CYS A 426 -4.95 -6.08 9.01
CA CYS A 426 -4.47 -6.88 7.86
C CYS A 426 -3.55 -8.02 8.32
N THR A 427 -2.57 -7.73 9.18
CA THR A 427 -1.58 -8.71 9.64
C THR A 427 -2.22 -9.81 10.50
N MET A 428 -3.21 -9.46 11.34
CA MET A 428 -3.99 -10.43 12.13
C MET A 428 -4.68 -11.51 11.29
N TYR A 429 -4.95 -11.24 10.00
CA TYR A 429 -5.58 -12.16 9.07
C TYR A 429 -4.67 -12.58 7.90
N ASN A 430 -3.35 -12.49 8.10
CA ASN A 430 -2.32 -12.89 7.14
C ASN A 430 -2.43 -12.15 5.79
N MET A 431 -2.62 -10.83 5.82
CA MET A 431 -2.54 -9.97 4.65
C MET A 431 -1.33 -9.05 4.77
N TYR A 432 -0.52 -8.97 3.71
CA TYR A 432 0.47 -7.91 3.55
C TYR A 432 -0.07 -6.81 2.65
N LEU A 433 0.43 -5.58 2.81
CA LEU A 433 -0.04 -4.43 2.04
C LEU A 433 0.87 -4.17 0.82
N ASP A 434 0.22 -3.85 -0.29
CA ASP A 434 0.72 -2.97 -1.35
C ASP A 434 -0.02 -1.64 -1.16
N VAL A 435 0.58 -0.71 -0.42
CA VAL A 435 -0.06 0.54 0.06
C VAL A 435 -0.61 1.40 -1.09
N SER A 436 -0.10 1.18 -2.31
CA SER A 436 -0.40 1.86 -3.58
C SER A 436 -1.54 2.88 -3.59
N PHE A 437 -1.13 4.14 -3.76
CA PHE A 437 -1.95 5.27 -4.19
C PHE A 437 -1.59 5.66 -5.63
N THR A 438 -2.57 5.90 -6.49
CA THR A 438 -2.39 6.45 -7.85
C THR A 438 -1.53 5.60 -8.81
N GLN A 439 -1.45 4.27 -8.65
CA GLN A 439 -0.74 3.43 -9.62
C GLN A 439 -1.60 3.17 -10.87
N SER A 440 -1.20 3.74 -12.02
CA SER A 440 -1.83 3.51 -13.34
C SER A 440 -1.39 2.20 -13.98
N ASN A 441 -2.18 1.76 -14.97
CA ASN A 441 -1.84 0.74 -15.98
C ASN A 441 -1.40 -0.64 -15.44
N SER A 442 -1.64 -0.91 -14.17
CA SER A 442 -1.23 -2.16 -13.53
C SER A 442 -1.90 -3.38 -14.16
N SER A 443 -3.11 -3.23 -14.71
CA SER A 443 -3.79 -4.27 -15.48
C SER A 443 -3.04 -4.68 -16.76
N VAL A 444 -2.15 -3.86 -17.31
CA VAL A 444 -1.24 -4.25 -18.40
C VAL A 444 0.09 -4.73 -17.86
N TYR A 445 0.65 -4.03 -16.86
CA TYR A 445 1.97 -4.30 -16.31
C TYR A 445 2.12 -5.72 -15.76
N TYR A 446 1.10 -6.25 -15.07
CA TYR A 446 1.19 -7.59 -14.47
C TYR A 446 1.37 -8.74 -15.47
N HIS A 447 1.21 -8.48 -16.78
CA HIS A 447 1.49 -9.45 -17.82
C HIS A 447 2.97 -9.59 -18.17
N TYR A 448 3.84 -8.69 -17.72
CA TYR A 448 5.28 -8.73 -18.05
C TYR A 448 5.92 -10.03 -17.55
N PRO A 449 6.63 -10.79 -18.40
CA PRO A 449 7.22 -12.06 -18.01
C PRO A 449 8.51 -11.84 -17.22
N LEU A 450 8.46 -12.07 -15.91
CA LEU A 450 9.66 -12.17 -15.09
C LEU A 450 10.45 -13.44 -15.43
N LYS A 451 11.77 -13.36 -15.32
CA LYS A 451 12.67 -14.53 -15.32
C LYS A 451 12.33 -15.49 -14.16
N SER A 452 12.77 -16.74 -14.26
CA SER A 452 12.61 -17.73 -13.18
C SER A 452 13.37 -17.32 -11.92
N SER A 453 14.54 -16.71 -12.08
CA SER A 453 15.33 -16.11 -11.02
C SER A 453 16.09 -14.87 -11.50
N TYR A 454 16.49 -14.04 -10.55
CA TYR A 454 17.35 -12.87 -10.70
C TYR A 454 18.51 -12.97 -9.75
N LYS A 455 19.69 -12.52 -10.18
CA LYS A 455 20.89 -12.45 -9.35
C LYS A 455 21.00 -11.04 -8.77
N ASN A 456 21.21 -10.94 -7.46
CA ASN A 456 21.44 -9.68 -6.79
C ASN A 456 22.85 -9.15 -7.10
N GLY A 457 23.16 -7.94 -6.63
CA GLY A 457 24.49 -7.37 -6.72
C GLY A 457 25.55 -8.10 -5.91
N ASN A 458 26.76 -7.53 -5.82
CA ASN A 458 27.85 -8.17 -5.11
C ASN A 458 27.60 -8.21 -3.59
N LYS A 459 27.36 -9.41 -3.06
CA LYS A 459 27.15 -9.67 -1.62
C LYS A 459 28.44 -10.02 -0.86
N ALA A 460 29.58 -10.11 -1.54
CA ALA A 460 30.84 -10.47 -0.92
C ALA A 460 31.33 -9.36 0.03
N VAL A 461 31.77 -9.75 1.23
CA VAL A 461 32.34 -8.84 2.22
C VAL A 461 33.84 -9.09 2.29
N THR A 462 34.63 -8.07 1.93
CA THR A 462 36.09 -8.11 2.03
C THR A 462 36.60 -7.24 3.17
N GLU A 463 35.76 -6.33 3.67
CA GLU A 463 36.05 -5.50 4.82
C GLU A 463 36.36 -6.31 6.08
N LYS A 464 37.23 -5.73 6.91
CA LYS A 464 37.47 -6.15 8.28
C LYS A 464 37.00 -5.05 9.22
N PHE A 465 36.43 -5.47 10.35
CA PHE A 465 36.00 -4.54 11.38
C PHE A 465 37.17 -3.71 11.91
N ASP A 466 36.96 -2.40 11.98
CA ASP A 466 37.88 -1.44 12.59
C ASP A 466 37.13 -0.64 13.66
N SER A 467 37.62 -0.74 14.89
CA SER A 467 37.08 -0.01 16.06
C SER A 467 37.15 1.52 15.93
N LYS A 468 37.97 2.06 15.00
CA LYS A 468 38.05 3.49 14.68
C LYS A 468 37.21 3.89 13.48
N THR A 469 36.33 3.03 12.99
CA THR A 469 35.42 3.34 11.89
C THR A 469 33.97 3.27 12.34
N ILE A 470 33.18 4.30 12.04
CA ILE A 470 31.71 4.27 12.09
C ILE A 470 31.20 3.85 10.71
N TYR A 471 30.51 2.71 10.67
CA TYR A 471 29.88 2.17 9.47
C TYR A 471 28.47 2.76 9.33
N ILE A 472 28.19 3.33 8.16
CA ILE A 472 26.92 3.99 7.85
C ILE A 472 26.18 3.14 6.83
N TYR A 473 24.93 2.82 7.14
CA TYR A 473 24.00 2.17 6.25
C TYR A 473 22.77 3.05 6.02
N TYR A 474 22.38 3.15 4.75
CA TYR A 474 21.13 3.77 4.34
C TYR A 474 20.17 2.69 3.84
N HIS A 475 19.02 2.57 4.50
CA HIS A 475 17.83 2.01 3.87
C HIS A 475 17.39 3.03 2.80
N LEU A 476 17.63 2.68 1.53
CA LEU A 476 17.16 3.46 0.39
C LEU A 476 15.85 2.85 -0.09
N GLY A 477 14.74 3.34 0.46
CA GLY A 477 13.45 2.68 0.33
C GLY A 477 12.25 3.62 0.41
N ASP A 478 11.23 3.17 1.15
CA ASP A 478 9.82 3.59 0.97
C ASP A 478 9.32 3.24 -0.43
N TYR A 479 9.65 2.04 -0.91
CA TYR A 479 9.13 1.47 -2.15
C TYR A 479 8.17 0.31 -1.86
N ASP A 480 7.39 0.45 -0.79
CA ASP A 480 6.33 -0.45 -0.33
C ASP A 480 4.98 -0.21 -1.02
N ALA A 481 4.87 0.93 -1.71
CA ALA A 481 3.79 1.22 -2.64
C ALA A 481 4.25 1.05 -4.09
N SER A 482 3.44 0.34 -4.90
CA SER A 482 3.71 0.18 -6.34
C SER A 482 3.96 1.53 -7.05
N ALA A 483 3.18 2.56 -6.74
CA ALA A 483 3.31 3.87 -7.37
C ALA A 483 4.61 4.58 -7.00
N TRP A 484 5.10 4.42 -5.77
CA TRP A 484 6.40 4.94 -5.37
C TRP A 484 7.52 4.21 -6.13
N ALA A 485 7.41 2.89 -6.29
CA ALA A 485 8.37 2.14 -7.09
C ALA A 485 8.34 2.61 -8.57
N THR A 486 7.19 2.68 -9.23
CA THR A 486 7.15 3.04 -10.66
C THR A 486 7.52 4.49 -10.95
N ASN A 487 7.47 5.38 -9.96
CA ASN A 487 7.80 6.80 -10.14
C ASN A 487 9.11 7.20 -9.47
N GLN A 488 9.21 7.04 -8.15
CA GLN A 488 10.32 7.54 -7.36
C GLN A 488 11.55 6.64 -7.48
N LEU A 489 11.40 5.32 -7.36
CA LEU A 489 12.52 4.39 -7.62
C LEU A 489 12.97 4.51 -9.07
N TRP A 490 12.04 4.61 -10.03
CA TRP A 490 12.37 4.88 -11.43
C TRP A 490 13.21 6.15 -11.59
N ALA A 491 12.80 7.26 -10.98
CA ALA A 491 13.51 8.54 -11.05
C ALA A 491 14.90 8.46 -10.39
N ALA A 492 15.01 7.79 -9.24
CA ALA A 492 16.29 7.51 -8.60
C ALA A 492 17.19 6.62 -9.48
N TYR A 493 16.61 5.70 -10.25
CA TYR A 493 17.31 4.89 -11.24
C TYR A 493 17.87 5.68 -12.42
N GLN A 494 17.35 6.89 -12.70
CA GLN A 494 17.87 7.81 -13.71
C GLN A 494 18.98 8.74 -13.18
N ASP A 495 19.26 8.74 -11.87
CA ASP A 495 20.30 9.59 -11.29
C ASP A 495 21.70 9.15 -11.74
N SER A 496 22.46 10.06 -12.34
CA SER A 496 23.82 9.82 -12.82
C SER A 496 24.84 9.55 -11.71
N SER A 497 24.48 9.77 -10.46
CA SER A 497 25.29 9.46 -9.28
C SER A 497 25.12 8.02 -8.80
N ARG A 498 24.26 7.20 -9.44
CA ARG A 498 24.18 5.77 -9.15
C ARG A 498 25.54 5.10 -9.31
N GLY A 499 25.86 4.23 -8.33
CA GLY A 499 27.12 3.51 -8.28
C GLY A 499 28.31 4.29 -7.72
N LYS A 500 28.18 5.57 -7.35
CA LYS A 500 29.30 6.33 -6.73
C LYS A 500 29.57 5.97 -5.27
N ILE A 501 28.53 5.56 -4.54
CA ILE A 501 28.61 5.01 -3.19
C ILE A 501 27.92 3.64 -3.17
N PRO A 502 28.20 2.77 -2.18
CA PRO A 502 27.43 1.54 -1.99
C PRO A 502 25.96 1.87 -1.72
N LEU A 503 25.05 1.29 -2.49
CA LEU A 503 23.60 1.49 -2.35
C LEU A 503 22.93 0.14 -2.06
N THR A 504 21.99 0.15 -1.12
CA THR A 504 21.11 -1.01 -0.89
C THR A 504 19.68 -0.57 -1.13
N TRP A 505 19.12 -0.93 -2.29
CA TRP A 505 17.74 -0.64 -2.67
C TRP A 505 16.80 -1.56 -1.88
N ALA A 506 15.87 -0.97 -1.13
CA ALA A 506 14.88 -1.69 -0.33
C ALA A 506 13.53 -1.68 -1.04
N VAL A 507 13.09 -2.83 -1.57
CA VAL A 507 11.83 -2.95 -2.31
C VAL A 507 11.09 -4.21 -1.86
N ASN A 508 9.78 -4.13 -1.65
CA ASN A 508 8.99 -5.32 -1.31
C ASN A 508 8.82 -6.25 -2.51
N PRO A 509 9.35 -7.48 -2.48
CA PRO A 509 9.32 -8.35 -3.65
C PRO A 509 7.91 -8.82 -4.02
N GLY A 510 6.92 -8.74 -3.11
CA GLY A 510 5.52 -8.99 -3.40
C GLY A 510 4.92 -8.03 -4.44
N LEU A 511 5.47 -6.82 -4.59
CA LEU A 511 5.05 -5.86 -5.62
C LEU A 511 5.33 -6.36 -7.05
N SER A 512 6.22 -7.33 -7.21
CA SER A 512 6.54 -7.93 -8.50
C SER A 512 5.34 -8.63 -9.16
N ASP A 513 4.28 -8.92 -8.42
CA ASP A 513 3.02 -9.44 -8.95
C ASP A 513 2.17 -8.39 -9.68
N ARG A 514 2.38 -7.10 -9.35
CA ARG A 514 1.61 -5.97 -9.90
C ARG A 514 2.43 -5.18 -10.91
N ILE A 515 3.71 -4.95 -10.59
CA ILE A 515 4.66 -4.18 -11.40
C ILE A 515 5.91 -5.01 -11.79
N PRO A 516 5.76 -6.21 -12.40
CA PRO A 516 6.88 -7.09 -12.73
C PRO A 516 7.93 -6.44 -13.64
N MET A 517 7.50 -5.59 -14.58
CA MET A 517 8.42 -4.89 -15.49
C MET A 517 9.46 -4.03 -14.76
N LEU A 518 9.08 -3.45 -13.62
CA LEU A 518 9.99 -2.66 -12.79
C LEU A 518 11.08 -3.53 -12.18
N PHE A 519 10.72 -4.73 -11.70
CA PHE A 519 11.71 -5.66 -11.12
C PHE A 519 12.69 -6.13 -12.18
N ASP A 520 12.21 -6.48 -13.37
CA ASP A 520 13.10 -6.87 -14.46
C ASP A 520 14.06 -5.73 -14.84
N TYR A 521 13.56 -4.49 -14.93
CA TYR A 521 14.38 -3.31 -15.18
C TYR A 521 15.41 -3.08 -14.07
N MET A 522 14.98 -3.12 -12.80
CA MET A 522 15.82 -2.87 -11.63
C MET A 522 17.03 -3.81 -11.60
N TYR A 523 16.79 -5.11 -11.73
CA TYR A 523 17.84 -6.14 -11.71
C TYR A 523 18.73 -6.11 -12.95
N SER A 524 18.17 -5.78 -14.12
CA SER A 524 18.95 -5.72 -15.37
C SER A 524 19.86 -4.49 -15.44
N ASN A 525 19.73 -3.54 -14.51
CA ASN A 525 20.49 -2.29 -14.51
C ASN A 525 21.23 -2.05 -13.18
N LEU A 526 21.56 -3.11 -12.43
CA LEU A 526 22.42 -2.99 -11.24
C LEU A 526 23.83 -2.53 -11.61
N THR A 527 24.34 -1.53 -10.88
CA THR A 527 25.76 -1.19 -10.91
C THR A 527 26.55 -2.16 -10.01
N SER A 528 27.88 -2.11 -10.08
CA SER A 528 28.74 -2.94 -9.20
C SER A 528 28.60 -2.62 -7.71
N ASN A 529 28.06 -1.45 -7.37
CA ASN A 529 27.87 -0.95 -6.01
C ASN A 529 26.41 -1.01 -5.54
N ASP A 530 25.50 -1.53 -6.36
CA ASP A 530 24.11 -1.74 -5.98
C ASP A 530 23.92 -3.13 -5.37
N THR A 531 23.14 -3.19 -4.31
CA THR A 531 22.55 -4.43 -3.78
C THR A 531 21.06 -4.20 -3.54
N ILE A 532 20.29 -5.28 -3.42
CA ILE A 532 18.85 -5.22 -3.17
C ILE A 532 18.53 -6.01 -1.91
N CYS A 533 17.53 -5.55 -1.17
CA CYS A 533 16.96 -6.21 0.00
C CYS A 533 15.43 -6.02 0.03
N ALA A 534 14.74 -6.80 0.85
CA ALA A 534 13.32 -6.61 1.07
C ALA A 534 13.07 -5.38 1.97
N SER A 535 12.04 -4.58 1.65
CA SER A 535 11.61 -3.44 2.47
C SER A 535 10.71 -3.87 3.64
N ASP A 536 10.01 -2.92 4.24
CA ASP A 536 8.99 -3.05 5.29
C ASP A 536 7.88 -4.06 4.94
N SER A 537 7.66 -5.15 5.67
CA SER A 537 8.64 -5.84 6.52
C SER A 537 8.87 -7.25 5.96
N GLY A 538 9.38 -7.36 4.73
CA GLY A 538 9.60 -8.62 4.01
C GLY A 538 8.86 -8.64 2.68
N ILE A 539 7.98 -9.62 2.47
CA ILE A 539 7.20 -9.78 1.22
C ILE A 539 6.40 -8.52 0.83
N GLY A 540 5.90 -7.77 1.81
CA GLY A 540 5.12 -6.53 1.71
C GLY A 540 4.97 -5.90 3.10
N TYR A 541 4.26 -4.78 3.19
CA TYR A 541 4.11 -4.08 4.47
C TYR A 541 3.18 -4.85 5.41
N ILE A 542 3.74 -5.22 6.57
CA ILE A 542 3.08 -5.87 7.70
C ILE A 542 3.65 -5.35 9.01
N SER A 543 2.95 -5.60 10.11
CA SER A 543 3.46 -5.41 11.48
C SER A 543 3.56 -6.76 12.22
N PRO A 544 4.72 -7.44 12.13
CA PRO A 544 4.92 -8.85 12.53
C PRO A 544 4.47 -9.22 13.94
N GLN A 545 4.49 -8.29 14.90
CA GLN A 545 3.97 -8.54 16.25
C GLN A 545 2.54 -9.09 16.26
N TYR A 546 1.70 -8.71 15.29
CA TYR A 546 0.30 -9.13 15.19
C TYR A 546 0.12 -10.48 14.46
N LEU A 547 1.22 -11.16 14.11
CA LEU A 547 1.20 -12.56 13.68
C LEU A 547 1.10 -13.50 14.87
N PHE A 548 1.38 -13.04 16.08
CA PHE A 548 1.41 -13.86 17.28
C PHE A 548 0.21 -13.52 18.17
N LYS A 549 -0.22 -14.51 18.96
CA LYS A 549 -1.18 -14.26 20.04
C LYS A 549 -0.49 -13.46 21.15
N ASP A 550 -1.13 -12.38 21.57
CA ASP A 550 -0.67 -11.54 22.67
C ASP A 550 -1.86 -11.05 23.48
N ASP A 551 -2.15 -11.74 24.59
CA ASP A 551 -3.32 -11.48 25.45
C ASP A 551 -3.26 -10.12 26.16
N ARG A 552 -2.15 -9.38 26.05
CA ARG A 552 -2.01 -8.01 26.57
C ARG A 552 -2.65 -6.97 25.64
N LEU A 553 -2.92 -7.32 24.38
CA LEU A 553 -3.56 -6.43 23.42
C LEU A 553 -5.08 -6.53 23.54
N ALA A 554 -5.77 -5.39 23.62
CA ALA A 554 -7.23 -5.34 23.68
C ALA A 554 -7.90 -5.99 22.46
N ASP A 555 -7.23 -5.98 21.30
CA ASP A 555 -7.68 -6.62 20.06
C ASP A 555 -6.67 -7.69 19.61
N ALA A 556 -6.45 -8.67 20.48
CA ALA A 556 -5.52 -9.76 20.26
C ALA A 556 -5.94 -10.68 19.10
N ARG A 557 -4.94 -11.23 18.40
CA ARG A 557 -5.14 -12.27 17.38
C ARG A 557 -5.75 -13.53 18.02
N THR A 558 -6.89 -13.98 17.54
CA THR A 558 -7.52 -15.25 17.97
C THR A 558 -7.10 -16.45 17.12
N LEU A 559 -6.66 -16.18 15.88
CA LEU A 559 -6.19 -17.17 14.90
C LEU A 559 -4.84 -17.79 15.31
N PRO A 560 -4.47 -18.97 14.79
CA PRO A 560 -3.13 -19.54 14.97
C PRO A 560 -2.02 -18.56 14.56
N ASN A 561 -0.85 -18.70 15.16
CA ASN A 561 0.31 -17.86 14.83
C ASN A 561 0.58 -17.88 13.31
N GLY A 562 0.83 -16.70 12.75
CA GLY A 562 0.97 -16.48 11.31
C GLY A 562 2.39 -16.63 10.77
N ASP A 563 3.38 -16.89 11.62
CA ASP A 563 4.80 -16.96 11.28
C ASP A 563 5.08 -17.99 10.18
N GLN A 564 4.62 -19.24 10.33
CA GLN A 564 4.88 -20.28 9.32
C GLN A 564 4.25 -19.95 7.96
N LYS A 565 3.10 -19.27 7.97
CA LYS A 565 2.44 -18.79 6.76
C LYS A 565 3.22 -17.64 6.12
N LEU A 566 3.77 -16.73 6.91
CA LEU A 566 4.63 -15.64 6.41
C LEU A 566 5.91 -16.20 5.79
N ILE A 567 6.56 -17.15 6.45
CA ILE A 567 7.78 -17.80 5.98
C ILE A 567 7.53 -18.48 4.63
N SER A 568 6.44 -19.25 4.55
CA SER A 568 6.02 -19.95 3.33
C SER A 568 5.73 -18.99 2.18
N ALA A 569 5.10 -17.86 2.47
CA ALA A 569 4.81 -16.83 1.48
C ALA A 569 6.08 -16.10 1.01
N SER A 570 7.03 -15.83 1.92
CA SER A 570 8.21 -15.01 1.64
C SER A 570 9.30 -15.75 0.89
N LYS A 571 9.57 -17.02 1.25
CA LYS A 571 10.68 -17.82 0.67
C LYS A 571 10.72 -17.85 -0.86
N PRO A 572 9.60 -18.06 -1.60
CA PRO A 572 9.63 -18.06 -3.06
C PRO A 572 10.08 -16.72 -3.66
N TYR A 573 9.65 -15.60 -3.09
CA TYR A 573 10.05 -14.27 -3.54
C TYR A 573 11.53 -14.01 -3.25
N PHE A 574 11.99 -14.34 -2.04
CA PHE A 574 13.38 -14.16 -1.63
C PHE A 574 14.33 -15.01 -2.49
N ALA A 575 13.96 -16.26 -2.76
CA ALA A 575 14.72 -17.12 -3.66
C ALA A 575 14.75 -16.60 -5.10
N LYS A 576 13.59 -16.16 -5.63
CA LYS A 576 13.48 -15.62 -7.00
C LYS A 576 14.35 -14.38 -7.20
N PHE A 577 14.44 -13.52 -6.20
CA PHE A 577 15.11 -12.23 -6.29
C PHE A 577 16.49 -12.21 -5.62
N ASP A 578 16.98 -13.38 -5.19
CA ASP A 578 18.25 -13.53 -4.47
C ASP A 578 18.36 -12.51 -3.33
N MET A 579 17.33 -12.50 -2.46
CA MET A 579 17.28 -11.67 -1.26
C MET A 579 17.44 -12.54 -0.01
N ASP A 580 18.17 -12.05 0.98
CA ASP A 580 18.42 -12.72 2.26
C ASP A 580 18.59 -11.72 3.44
N ILE A 581 18.10 -10.49 3.26
CA ILE A 581 18.06 -9.38 4.25
C ILE A 581 16.69 -8.69 4.19
N VAL A 582 16.14 -8.33 5.34
CA VAL A 582 15.03 -7.37 5.47
C VAL A 582 15.54 -6.05 6.05
N SER A 583 15.36 -4.97 5.31
CA SER A 583 16.00 -3.67 5.56
C SER A 583 15.22 -2.75 6.49
N PHE A 584 13.97 -3.08 6.80
CA PHE A 584 13.21 -2.35 7.79
C PHE A 584 12.07 -3.24 8.31
N ILE A 585 12.07 -3.55 9.59
CA ILE A 585 10.99 -4.28 10.26
C ILE A 585 10.24 -3.30 11.14
N ILE A 586 8.97 -3.06 10.80
CA ILE A 586 8.05 -2.23 11.57
C ILE A 586 7.34 -3.15 12.57
N SER A 587 8.02 -3.44 13.66
CA SER A 587 7.50 -4.31 14.72
C SER A 587 8.07 -3.93 16.09
N LYS A 588 7.35 -4.26 17.16
CA LYS A 588 7.97 -4.63 18.43
C LYS A 588 8.70 -5.96 18.24
N MET A 589 10.00 -6.01 18.53
CA MET A 589 10.81 -7.20 18.30
C MET A 589 10.73 -8.17 19.48
N SER A 590 10.60 -9.44 19.15
CA SER A 590 10.55 -10.58 20.08
C SER A 590 11.39 -11.74 19.53
N ASN A 591 11.65 -12.76 20.35
CA ASN A 591 12.33 -13.98 19.90
C ASN A 591 11.58 -14.66 18.74
N ASP A 592 10.25 -14.63 18.75
CA ASP A 592 9.44 -15.17 17.66
C ASP A 592 9.59 -14.36 16.37
N CYS A 593 9.63 -13.01 16.47
CA CYS A 593 9.94 -12.16 15.32
C CYS A 593 11.36 -12.45 14.78
N TYR A 594 12.38 -12.49 15.64
CA TYR A 594 13.75 -12.81 15.21
C TYR A 594 13.80 -14.18 14.52
N SER A 595 13.25 -15.22 15.14
CA SER A 595 13.20 -16.57 14.58
C SER A 595 12.48 -16.62 13.23
N THR A 596 11.38 -15.89 13.09
CA THR A 596 10.61 -15.81 11.84
C THR A 596 11.46 -15.25 10.71
N TYR A 597 12.07 -14.09 10.92
CA TYR A 597 12.90 -13.44 9.89
C TYR A 597 14.19 -14.22 9.60
N GLN A 598 14.83 -14.82 10.61
CA GLN A 598 16.04 -15.62 10.40
C GLN A 598 15.82 -16.74 9.37
N SER A 599 14.60 -17.29 9.31
CA SER A 599 14.27 -18.42 8.43
C SER A 599 14.27 -18.12 6.92
N PHE A 600 14.19 -16.84 6.53
CA PHE A 600 14.22 -16.42 5.12
C PHE A 600 15.13 -15.19 4.85
N ALA A 601 15.60 -14.51 5.90
CA ALA A 601 16.59 -13.43 5.84
C ALA A 601 17.80 -13.72 6.77
N PRO A 602 18.53 -14.82 6.54
CA PRO A 602 19.55 -15.32 7.47
C PRO A 602 20.76 -14.41 7.65
N LYS A 603 21.00 -13.44 6.75
CA LYS A 603 22.12 -12.50 6.87
C LYS A 603 21.89 -11.45 7.95
N GLY A 604 20.63 -11.16 8.26
CA GLY A 604 20.25 -10.19 9.27
C GLY A 604 19.09 -9.32 8.83
N SER A 605 18.68 -8.43 9.73
CA SER A 605 17.62 -7.48 9.43
C SER A 605 17.82 -6.19 10.21
N PHE A 606 17.06 -5.17 9.82
CA PHE A 606 17.02 -3.88 10.47
C PHE A 606 15.60 -3.63 10.98
N HIS A 607 15.42 -2.88 12.08
CA HIS A 607 14.10 -2.69 12.68
C HIS A 607 13.90 -1.28 13.27
N TYR A 608 12.65 -0.87 13.41
CA TYR A 608 12.29 0.41 14.01
C TYR A 608 12.14 0.37 15.54
N ASP A 609 12.15 -0.81 16.17
CA ASP A 609 11.96 -0.92 17.62
C ASP A 609 13.05 -0.19 18.42
N ARG A 610 12.74 1.04 18.86
CA ARG A 610 13.63 1.91 19.64
C ARG A 610 13.97 1.34 21.02
N SER A 611 13.19 0.36 21.51
CA SER A 611 13.46 -0.28 22.80
C SER A 611 14.51 -1.38 22.73
N LYS A 612 14.99 -1.71 21.53
CA LYS A 612 15.91 -2.84 21.31
C LYS A 612 17.26 -2.35 20.78
N PRO A 613 18.37 -2.68 21.46
CA PRO A 613 19.70 -2.43 20.91
C PRO A 613 19.99 -3.38 19.75
N ILE A 614 21.18 -3.25 19.15
CA ILE A 614 21.70 -4.30 18.25
C ILE A 614 21.59 -5.65 18.97
N THR A 615 20.93 -6.60 18.33
CA THR A 615 20.69 -7.95 18.86
C THR A 615 21.24 -8.98 17.90
N VAL A 616 22.09 -9.89 18.37
CA VAL A 616 22.60 -11.03 17.59
C VAL A 616 21.85 -12.27 18.05
N TYR A 617 20.72 -12.55 17.41
CA TYR A 617 19.88 -13.72 17.70
C TYR A 617 20.39 -14.93 16.93
N LYS A 618 20.91 -15.95 17.63
CA LYS A 618 21.45 -17.18 17.07
C LYS A 618 22.45 -16.94 15.92
N GLY A 619 23.33 -15.96 16.11
CA GLY A 619 24.33 -15.55 15.12
C GLY A 619 23.81 -14.66 13.98
N THR A 620 22.53 -14.28 13.97
CA THR A 620 21.93 -13.37 12.99
C THR A 620 21.72 -11.98 13.59
N PRO A 621 22.30 -10.91 13.01
CA PRO A 621 22.21 -9.55 13.53
C PRO A 621 20.87 -8.88 13.19
N TYR A 622 20.32 -8.18 14.16
CA TYR A 622 19.15 -7.32 14.08
C TYR A 622 19.54 -5.93 14.59
N VAL A 623 19.39 -4.91 13.75
CA VAL A 623 19.94 -3.58 14.00
C VAL A 623 18.82 -2.54 14.11
N PRO A 624 18.78 -1.72 15.17
CA PRO A 624 17.84 -0.60 15.25
C PRO A 624 18.21 0.50 14.24
N THR A 625 17.21 0.96 13.48
CA THR A 625 17.36 1.94 12.41
C THR A 625 16.66 3.24 12.75
N LYS A 626 17.35 4.37 12.58
CA LYS A 626 16.74 5.70 12.68
C LYS A 626 15.68 5.85 11.60
N ASN A 627 14.43 6.03 12.01
CA ASN A 627 13.33 6.26 11.08
C ASN A 627 13.39 7.70 10.54
N GLY A 628 13.82 7.83 9.28
CA GLY A 628 13.90 9.10 8.58
C GLY A 628 15.14 9.94 8.93
N VAL A 629 15.55 10.74 7.96
CA VAL A 629 16.64 11.73 8.09
C VAL A 629 16.16 13.14 7.70
N GLY A 630 14.85 13.37 7.59
CA GLY A 630 14.28 14.65 7.13
C GLY A 630 14.08 14.69 5.61
N ASN A 631 14.18 15.88 5.03
CA ASN A 631 13.91 16.13 3.61
C ASN A 631 15.19 16.49 2.85
N PRO A 632 15.32 16.12 1.56
CA PRO A 632 16.42 16.58 0.72
C PRO A 632 16.51 18.12 0.73
N GLY A 633 17.74 18.65 0.78
CA GLY A 633 18.01 20.09 0.86
C GLY A 633 18.37 20.60 2.25
N ASN A 634 17.95 19.92 3.33
CA ASN A 634 18.25 20.30 4.72
C ASN A 634 19.38 19.44 5.32
N TYR A 635 20.44 19.18 4.55
CA TYR A 635 21.44 18.16 4.88
C TYR A 635 22.20 18.39 6.21
N GLU A 636 22.41 19.63 6.62
CA GLU A 636 23.07 19.93 7.91
C GLU A 636 22.19 19.55 9.11
N GLU A 637 20.88 19.79 9.03
CA GLU A 637 19.92 19.40 10.06
C GLU A 637 19.78 17.88 10.10
N SER A 638 19.65 17.24 8.92
CA SER A 638 19.67 15.79 8.78
C SER A 638 20.91 15.17 9.41
N ALA A 639 22.09 15.73 9.13
CA ALA A 639 23.36 15.28 9.68
C ALA A 639 23.42 15.37 11.20
N LYS A 640 22.92 16.48 11.78
CA LYS A 640 22.83 16.64 13.24
C LYS A 640 21.92 15.57 13.86
N GLY A 641 20.74 15.35 13.30
CA GLY A 641 19.82 14.32 13.80
C GLY A 641 20.37 12.90 13.64
N MET A 642 21.14 12.62 12.58
CA MET A 642 21.87 11.36 12.42
C MET A 642 22.94 11.19 13.51
N TYR A 643 23.70 12.25 13.80
CA TYR A 643 24.73 12.23 14.83
C TYR A 643 24.14 12.07 16.23
N GLU A 644 23.04 12.77 16.53
CA GLU A 644 22.31 12.63 17.78
C GLU A 644 21.85 11.17 17.98
N TYR A 645 21.28 10.55 16.95
CA TYR A 645 20.91 9.14 17.01
C TYR A 645 22.11 8.22 17.25
N LEU A 646 23.25 8.50 16.61
CA LEU A 646 24.50 7.76 16.81
C LEU A 646 24.96 7.78 18.27
N ILE A 647 24.95 8.95 18.92
CA ILE A 647 25.47 9.10 20.28
C ILE A 647 24.45 8.76 21.38
N THR A 648 23.17 8.66 21.05
CA THR A 648 22.09 8.34 22.00
C THR A 648 21.62 6.89 21.89
N THR A 649 21.07 6.50 20.75
CA THR A 649 20.45 5.17 20.55
C THR A 649 21.51 4.12 20.19
N MET A 650 22.47 4.50 19.35
CA MET A 650 23.58 3.62 18.93
C MET A 650 24.84 3.83 19.77
N LYS A 651 24.67 4.37 20.99
CA LYS A 651 25.76 4.73 21.89
C LYS A 651 26.70 3.54 22.09
N ASP A 652 28.00 3.83 22.13
CA ASP A 652 29.08 2.85 22.33
C ASP A 652 29.17 1.78 21.22
N THR A 653 28.55 2.03 20.05
CA THR A 653 28.67 1.16 18.87
C THR A 653 29.35 1.87 17.70
N ASN A 654 29.84 1.08 16.74
CA ASN A 654 30.44 1.55 15.49
C ASN A 654 29.43 1.64 14.33
N PHE A 655 28.13 1.75 14.62
CA PHE A 655 27.07 1.47 13.64
C PHE A 655 26.02 2.57 13.57
N LEU A 656 25.74 3.06 12.36
CA LEU A 656 24.69 4.01 12.08
C LEU A 656 23.81 3.53 10.92
N ALA A 657 22.65 2.97 11.25
CA ALA A 657 21.62 2.60 10.27
C ALA A 657 20.52 3.67 10.24
N THR A 658 20.21 4.18 9.04
CA THR A 658 19.22 5.25 8.85
C THR A 658 18.31 4.97 7.66
N ARG A 659 17.06 5.42 7.73
CA ARG A 659 16.07 5.32 6.65
C ARG A 659 15.95 6.62 5.88
N THR A 660 15.94 6.53 4.55
CA THR A 660 15.59 7.63 3.64
C THR A 660 14.31 7.28 2.87
N ILE A 661 13.46 8.29 2.65
CA ILE A 661 12.12 8.12 2.07
C ILE A 661 12.15 8.58 0.62
N CYS A 662 12.30 7.66 -0.34
CA CYS A 662 12.33 7.98 -1.78
C CYS A 662 13.46 8.97 -2.20
N TRP A 663 14.57 9.04 -1.47
CA TRP A 663 15.70 9.92 -1.82
C TRP A 663 16.47 9.41 -3.05
N LYS A 664 17.17 10.31 -3.73
CA LYS A 664 18.04 10.00 -4.87
C LYS A 664 19.49 9.77 -4.44
N PRO A 665 20.29 9.02 -5.22
CA PRO A 665 21.72 8.84 -4.99
C PRO A 665 22.52 10.14 -4.83
N SER A 666 22.24 11.17 -5.64
CA SER A 666 22.91 12.47 -5.50
C SER A 666 22.62 13.16 -4.16
N GLU A 667 21.39 13.05 -3.66
CA GLU A 667 20.95 13.62 -2.37
C GLU A 667 21.59 12.87 -1.19
N LEU A 668 21.72 11.54 -1.30
CA LEU A 668 22.43 10.71 -0.33
C LEU A 668 23.92 11.05 -0.21
N ILE A 669 24.57 11.40 -1.33
CA ILE A 669 25.97 11.83 -1.32
C ILE A 669 26.11 13.14 -0.53
N LEU A 670 25.26 14.13 -0.81
CA LEU A 670 25.26 15.41 -0.09
C LEU A 670 24.98 15.25 1.41
N LEU A 671 24.05 14.36 1.78
CA LEU A 671 23.80 14.01 3.17
C LEU A 671 25.04 13.37 3.82
N THR A 672 25.68 12.45 3.11
CA THR A 672 26.87 11.76 3.61
C THR A 672 28.00 12.76 3.85
N GLU A 673 28.24 13.67 2.91
CA GLU A 673 29.25 14.73 3.07
C GLU A 673 28.94 15.63 4.27
N ALA A 674 27.68 16.06 4.44
CA ALA A 674 27.23 16.86 5.57
C ALA A 674 27.42 16.12 6.91
N PHE A 675 27.05 14.84 6.96
CA PHE A 675 27.23 14.00 8.15
C PHE A 675 28.70 13.79 8.49
N GLN A 676 29.53 13.41 7.52
CA GLN A 676 30.97 13.20 7.73
C GLN A 676 31.65 14.48 8.23
N LYS A 677 31.31 15.64 7.65
CA LYS A 677 31.82 16.95 8.09
C LYS A 677 31.43 17.23 9.54
N TYR A 678 30.14 17.06 9.89
CA TYR A 678 29.65 17.34 11.24
C TYR A 678 30.23 16.37 12.27
N ALA A 679 30.19 15.06 11.99
CA ALA A 679 30.61 14.03 12.92
C ALA A 679 32.13 14.05 13.16
N SER A 680 32.95 14.39 12.15
CA SER A 680 34.42 14.49 12.31
C SER A 680 34.85 15.60 13.26
N GLN A 681 34.03 16.66 13.43
CA GLN A 681 34.30 17.72 14.40
C GLN A 681 34.07 17.28 15.84
N HIS A 682 33.20 16.28 16.05
CA HIS A 682 32.77 15.85 17.38
C HIS A 682 33.37 14.49 17.80
N MET A 683 33.84 13.68 16.83
CA MET A 683 34.51 12.39 17.08
C MET A 683 35.87 12.36 16.36
N PRO A 684 36.84 13.17 16.78
CA PRO A 684 38.17 13.18 16.17
C PRO A 684 38.84 11.80 16.28
N GLY A 685 39.47 11.35 15.19
CA GLY A 685 40.12 10.05 15.12
C GLY A 685 39.22 8.88 14.72
N TYR A 686 37.93 9.13 14.46
CA TYR A 686 37.06 8.17 13.78
C TYR A 686 36.99 8.44 12.28
N THR A 687 36.91 7.36 11.51
CA THR A 687 36.55 7.37 10.08
C THR A 687 35.07 7.06 9.91
N PHE A 688 34.41 7.64 8.91
CA PHE A 688 32.98 7.44 8.65
C PHE A 688 32.81 6.83 7.26
N LYS A 689 32.36 5.57 7.19
CA LYS A 689 32.32 4.80 5.94
C LYS A 689 30.92 4.35 5.60
N VAL A 690 30.41 4.78 4.45
CA VAL A 690 29.17 4.25 3.87
C VAL A 690 29.42 2.84 3.33
N VAL A 691 28.57 1.89 3.69
CA VAL A 691 28.63 0.49 3.28
C VAL A 691 27.25 -0.03 2.89
N ASN A 692 27.21 -1.10 2.09
CA ASN A 692 25.95 -1.79 1.81
C ASN A 692 25.49 -2.62 3.03
N ALA A 693 24.25 -3.12 2.98
CA ALA A 693 23.67 -3.90 4.08
C ALA A 693 24.48 -5.16 4.45
N TYR A 694 25.05 -5.86 3.46
CA TYR A 694 25.80 -7.11 3.70
C TYR A 694 27.09 -6.84 4.47
N THR A 695 27.87 -5.86 4.02
CA THR A 695 29.07 -5.42 4.72
C THR A 695 28.71 -4.90 6.11
N PHE A 696 27.66 -4.09 6.25
CA PHE A 696 27.23 -3.57 7.55
C PHE A 696 26.93 -4.68 8.58
N LEU A 697 26.06 -5.62 8.22
CA LEU A 697 25.66 -6.71 9.12
C LEU A 697 26.82 -7.65 9.44
N GLU A 698 27.75 -7.84 8.50
CA GLU A 698 28.98 -8.60 8.75
C GLU A 698 29.94 -7.85 9.69
N MET A 699 30.05 -6.52 9.60
CA MET A 699 30.82 -5.73 10.55
C MET A 699 30.22 -5.82 11.97
N VAL A 700 28.89 -5.84 12.10
CA VAL A 700 28.23 -6.09 13.39
C VAL A 700 28.68 -7.43 13.96
N LYS A 701 28.67 -8.51 13.17
CA LYS A 701 29.12 -9.83 13.61
C LYS A 701 30.59 -9.84 14.03
N GLN A 702 31.48 -9.27 13.21
CA GLN A 702 32.92 -9.24 13.49
C GLN A 702 33.27 -8.40 14.73
N SER A 703 32.48 -7.36 15.01
CA SER A 703 32.73 -6.45 16.14
C SER A 703 32.45 -7.09 17.51
N GLY A 704 31.58 -8.11 17.57
CA GLY A 704 31.05 -8.63 18.83
C GLY A 704 30.15 -7.65 19.59
N GLN A 705 29.78 -6.51 19.01
CA GLN A 705 28.92 -5.51 19.63
C GLN A 705 27.43 -5.92 19.53
N GLY A 706 26.66 -5.58 20.56
CA GLY A 706 25.24 -5.89 20.68
C GLY A 706 24.94 -7.01 21.67
N THR A 707 23.65 -7.24 21.91
CA THR A 707 23.16 -8.27 22.84
C THR A 707 23.07 -9.61 22.12
N VAL A 708 23.81 -10.60 22.62
CA VAL A 708 23.73 -11.97 22.08
C VAL A 708 22.54 -12.70 22.70
N VAL A 709 21.70 -13.28 21.85
CA VAL A 709 20.57 -14.14 22.26
C VAL A 709 20.78 -15.49 21.60
N SER A 710 21.11 -16.50 22.40
CA SER A 710 21.42 -17.88 21.97
C SER A 710 20.20 -18.75 21.79
#